data_AF-A0A7Y3W5R2-F1
#
_entry.id   AF-A0A7Y3W5R2-F1
#
_cell.length_a   1.000
_cell.length_b   1.000
_cell.length_c   1.000
_cell.angle_alpha   90.00
_cell.angle_beta   90.00
_cell.angle_gamma   90.00
#
_symmetry.space_group_name_H-M   'P 1'
#
loop_
_entity.id
_entity.type
_entity.pdbx_description
1 polymer ?
#
loop_
_entity_poly.entity_id
_entity_poly.type
_entity_poly.pdbx_seq_one_letter_code
_entity_poly.pdbx_strand_id
1 'polypeptide(L)'
;MMDGKVVATFVSNRLRSDLEVLSFSNGLDGFEIPLPEQAFDGEPHRFQLSHNGSPFGAELEWKYDYVVRVTDWSDGRVEGVAFDPKGRDLGLTLALVTDLGQTSRQFTSESSETDGLAAAQFSFSVHPDVRAVRIGDQAAPISQRHLFEKPSLSGEIDHLREAYRLLDCEGNERGAEALAETLRTLRIKRGGTSRHPGEPFPRIKPTESISIIIPVYRGLAATEACIDSVLSFSPVGTRVILVNDASPEEEMAELLSRKSERDSVVLMTNETNLGFPGAVNVGIEAAGGDDVVVLNSDTEVAEGWLDAMRADANALGRFGSLTPLSNNATILSYPRGAGEFEFSADGIARLSAALAKIAAKPVKIPVGVGFCMLISREALNAVGWFSLEWGRGYGEEVDWCLRAADLGFFSYCSARAFVHHEGSVSFGDKERENLTRAAGKRIDALYPEFRESVELFQRKDPLGNVRHQLDQLRLREGQGRLVVHITHGLGGGTDKVIQDIESHPLSIGDCHLRLSPALRHDVYSPAWTDCILSSADGAYNDWWSAEDLVAMFAELSKERPFAVHIHSTVGWPLPLVSSIVSGLQSLASRRVATIHDQASFCPRVSMVPSGLGHCGEPSIETCEGCISDLSFRHPVDQDFLARFGVQGWREAHRSLIEASDLVVAPSNSAARLIQTHLGVDCVEVLPHLEEQKSYKVQWPKPSDKPLTLGVVGGINIEKGFANLLTLAKHARAERLPFRLVVIGHTMNDDLLRAADPSIVISGRYVQEDLGGLLKKYEIGLGLLPNMCPETYSFTLSELWRHGLPVAVSSLGALAERVGKFEGSGLIFGHESSAGEVFSVIREAVHEADGGSVSFEAGGDAAEPSVLYGTADSATSLFAGGKIEDTKTGVRWPWSKK
;
A
#
# COMPACT_ATOMS: atom_id res chain seq x y z
N MET A 1 -10.28 -38.39 -17.97
CA MET A 1 -10.45 -39.77 -17.48
C MET A 1 -10.40 -39.76 -15.97
N MET A 2 -11.17 -40.61 -15.30
CA MET A 2 -11.11 -40.88 -13.85
C MET A 2 -11.03 -42.41 -13.69
N ASP A 3 -10.00 -42.91 -13.01
CA ASP A 3 -9.71 -44.34 -12.82
C ASP A 3 -9.80 -45.16 -14.12
N GLY A 4 -9.21 -44.64 -15.19
CA GLY A 4 -9.20 -45.29 -16.50
C GLY A 4 -10.53 -45.26 -17.26
N LYS A 5 -11.57 -44.55 -16.77
CA LYS A 5 -12.85 -44.36 -17.46
C LYS A 5 -13.03 -42.93 -17.96
N VAL A 6 -13.70 -42.79 -19.11
CA VAL A 6 -14.09 -41.47 -19.64
C VAL A 6 -15.23 -40.93 -18.79
N VAL A 7 -14.96 -39.92 -17.98
CA VAL A 7 -15.97 -39.22 -17.15
C VAL A 7 -16.45 -37.91 -17.76
N ALA A 8 -15.65 -37.30 -18.64
CA ALA A 8 -15.98 -36.08 -19.35
C ALA A 8 -15.17 -36.01 -20.66
N THR A 9 -15.73 -35.39 -21.69
CA THR A 9 -15.10 -35.16 -22.99
C THR A 9 -15.27 -33.70 -23.36
N PHE A 10 -14.18 -33.06 -23.82
CA PHE A 10 -14.17 -31.66 -24.18
C PHE A 10 -13.52 -31.49 -25.55
N VAL A 11 -13.93 -30.48 -26.29
CA VAL A 11 -13.36 -30.14 -27.60
C VAL A 11 -12.59 -28.83 -27.45
N SER A 12 -11.27 -28.89 -27.65
CA SER A 12 -10.42 -27.70 -27.71
C SER A 12 -10.17 -27.31 -29.17
N ASN A 13 -10.10 -26.01 -29.42
CA ASN A 13 -9.80 -25.43 -30.74
C ASN A 13 -8.30 -25.43 -31.09
N ARG A 14 -7.40 -25.56 -30.10
CA ARG A 14 -5.94 -25.61 -30.31
C ARG A 14 -5.22 -26.31 -29.15
N LEU A 15 -4.34 -27.26 -29.45
CA LEU A 15 -3.49 -27.97 -28.48
C LEU A 15 -2.05 -27.42 -28.50
N ARG A 16 -1.49 -27.11 -27.32
CA ARG A 16 -0.12 -26.63 -27.08
C ARG A 16 0.62 -27.66 -26.21
N SER A 17 1.49 -28.48 -26.80
CA SER A 17 2.23 -29.54 -26.09
C SER A 17 3.41 -29.04 -25.26
N ASP A 18 3.68 -27.73 -25.27
CA ASP A 18 4.79 -27.09 -24.55
C ASP A 18 4.39 -26.54 -23.17
N LEU A 19 3.10 -26.62 -22.81
CA LEU A 19 2.53 -26.13 -21.54
C LEU A 19 1.93 -27.27 -20.70
N GLU A 20 2.57 -28.45 -20.72
CA GLU A 20 2.07 -29.67 -20.09
C GLU A 20 2.17 -29.61 -18.56
N VAL A 21 1.21 -28.97 -17.89
CA VAL A 21 1.08 -28.99 -16.42
C VAL A 21 -0.37 -29.27 -16.02
N LEU A 22 -0.55 -30.30 -15.21
CA LEU A 22 -1.81 -30.68 -14.58
C LEU A 22 -1.69 -30.30 -13.09
N SER A 23 -2.44 -29.30 -12.63
CA SER A 23 -2.40 -28.79 -11.24
C SER A 23 -3.79 -28.40 -10.71
N PHE A 24 -3.98 -28.47 -9.39
CA PHE A 24 -5.18 -27.99 -8.67
C PHE A 24 -5.04 -26.50 -8.26
N SER A 25 -4.52 -25.67 -9.16
CA SER A 25 -4.44 -24.22 -8.96
C SER A 25 -5.43 -23.50 -9.88
N ASN A 26 -5.70 -22.24 -9.56
CA ASN A 26 -6.62 -21.29 -10.21
C ASN A 26 -6.29 -20.92 -11.67
N GLY A 27 -5.65 -21.84 -12.41
CA GLY A 27 -5.75 -21.91 -13.87
C GLY A 27 -5.10 -20.78 -14.66
N LEU A 28 -4.01 -20.18 -14.16
CA LEU A 28 -3.43 -18.99 -14.79
C LEU A 28 -2.89 -19.22 -16.21
N ASP A 29 -2.66 -20.47 -16.67
CA ASP A 29 -2.15 -20.77 -18.02
C ASP A 29 -2.77 -22.04 -18.69
N GLY A 30 -3.99 -22.46 -18.28
CA GLY A 30 -4.62 -23.73 -18.74
C GLY A 30 -6.14 -23.72 -18.93
N PHE A 31 -6.75 -24.89 -19.19
CA PHE A 31 -8.22 -25.06 -19.22
C PHE A 31 -8.72 -25.56 -17.86
N GLU A 32 -9.77 -24.96 -17.33
CA GLU A 32 -10.44 -25.44 -16.12
C GLU A 32 -11.40 -26.59 -16.48
N ILE A 33 -11.15 -27.77 -15.90
CA ILE A 33 -12.02 -28.93 -16.08
C ILE A 33 -12.72 -29.20 -14.75
N PRO A 34 -14.05 -29.00 -14.66
CA PRO A 34 -14.78 -29.32 -13.45
C PRO A 34 -14.66 -30.82 -13.18
N LEU A 35 -14.33 -31.18 -11.93
CA LEU A 35 -14.31 -32.57 -11.52
C LEU A 35 -15.74 -33.14 -11.55
N PRO A 36 -15.93 -34.38 -12.03
CA PRO A 36 -17.24 -35.00 -12.07
C PRO A 36 -17.75 -35.28 -10.65
N GLU A 37 -19.06 -35.34 -10.45
CA GLU A 37 -19.64 -35.50 -9.10
C GLU A 37 -19.13 -36.74 -8.35
N GLN A 38 -18.80 -37.80 -9.09
CA GLN A 38 -18.27 -39.06 -8.55
C GLN A 38 -16.90 -38.88 -7.90
N ALA A 39 -16.14 -37.86 -8.30
CA ALA A 39 -14.88 -37.52 -7.68
C ALA A 39 -15.09 -37.19 -6.16
N PHE A 40 -16.23 -36.61 -5.81
CA PHE A 40 -16.49 -36.13 -4.45
C PHE A 40 -17.01 -37.21 -3.49
N ASP A 41 -16.74 -38.48 -3.78
CA ASP A 41 -17.18 -39.61 -2.96
C ASP A 41 -16.30 -39.86 -1.72
N GLY A 42 -15.11 -39.24 -1.69
CA GLY A 42 -14.15 -39.34 -0.59
C GLY A 42 -13.11 -40.45 -0.79
N GLU A 43 -13.14 -41.18 -1.90
CA GLU A 43 -12.11 -42.14 -2.29
C GLU A 43 -11.02 -41.47 -3.16
N PRO A 44 -9.78 -41.98 -3.15
CA PRO A 44 -8.74 -41.52 -4.06
C PRO A 44 -9.07 -41.93 -5.50
N HIS A 45 -9.12 -40.95 -6.39
CA HIS A 45 -9.35 -41.13 -7.82
C HIS A 45 -8.14 -40.65 -8.63
N ARG A 46 -7.82 -41.37 -9.70
CA ARG A 46 -6.77 -40.96 -10.64
C ARG A 46 -7.33 -40.29 -11.87
N PHE A 47 -6.87 -39.08 -12.13
CA PHE A 47 -7.24 -38.27 -13.27
C PHE A 47 -6.14 -38.30 -14.33
N GLN A 48 -6.57 -38.51 -15.57
CA GLN A 48 -5.69 -38.48 -16.73
C GLN A 48 -6.42 -37.86 -17.91
N LEU A 49 -5.74 -37.01 -18.67
CA LEU A 49 -6.29 -36.50 -19.93
C LEU A 49 -6.00 -37.50 -21.05
N SER A 50 -6.93 -37.61 -22.00
CA SER A 50 -6.71 -38.38 -23.21
C SER A 50 -7.08 -37.54 -24.43
N HIS A 51 -6.22 -37.54 -25.43
CA HIS A 51 -6.46 -36.92 -26.72
C HIS A 51 -6.54 -38.01 -27.79
N ASN A 52 -7.68 -38.10 -28.49
CA ASN A 52 -7.97 -39.11 -29.52
C ASN A 52 -7.67 -40.56 -29.07
N GLY A 53 -7.97 -40.89 -27.81
CA GLY A 53 -7.80 -42.23 -27.25
C GLY A 53 -6.37 -42.55 -26.78
N SER A 54 -5.43 -41.60 -26.88
CA SER A 54 -4.09 -41.74 -26.31
C SER A 54 -3.97 -40.94 -25.01
N PRO A 55 -3.33 -41.47 -23.95
CA PRO A 55 -3.02 -40.71 -22.74
C PRO A 55 -2.20 -39.45 -23.07
N PHE A 56 -2.50 -38.36 -22.36
CA PHE A 56 -1.90 -37.04 -22.56
C PHE A 56 -1.59 -36.42 -21.19
N GLY A 57 -0.33 -36.02 -20.94
CA GLY A 57 0.13 -35.45 -19.67
C GLY A 57 0.37 -36.48 -18.54
N ALA A 58 0.73 -35.98 -17.35
CA ALA A 58 0.92 -36.79 -16.16
C ALA A 58 -0.41 -37.24 -15.55
N GLU A 59 -0.44 -38.44 -14.95
CA GLU A 59 -1.59 -38.89 -14.15
C GLU A 59 -1.55 -38.20 -12.78
N LEU A 60 -2.68 -37.68 -12.34
CA LEU A 60 -2.83 -37.03 -11.04
C LEU A 60 -3.72 -37.87 -10.14
N GLU A 61 -3.31 -38.10 -8.90
CA GLU A 61 -4.17 -38.68 -7.88
C GLU A 61 -4.83 -37.56 -7.07
N TRP A 62 -6.13 -37.64 -6.86
CA TRP A 62 -6.91 -36.67 -6.09
C TRP A 62 -7.96 -37.38 -5.26
N LYS A 63 -8.14 -36.91 -4.03
CA LYS A 63 -9.12 -37.41 -3.07
C LYS A 63 -9.90 -36.22 -2.53
N TYR A 64 -11.22 -36.33 -2.48
CA TYR A 64 -12.04 -35.28 -1.87
C TYR A 64 -12.01 -35.38 -0.35
N ASP A 65 -11.59 -34.31 0.32
CA ASP A 65 -11.54 -34.21 1.77
C ASP A 65 -12.64 -33.28 2.30
N TYR A 66 -13.36 -33.70 3.34
CA TYR A 66 -14.34 -32.87 4.04
C TYR A 66 -13.68 -31.70 4.77
N VAL A 67 -14.40 -30.60 4.95
CA VAL A 67 -13.84 -29.39 5.57
C VAL A 67 -14.09 -29.40 7.07
N VAL A 68 -13.00 -29.41 7.84
CA VAL A 68 -13.02 -29.28 9.31
C VAL A 68 -12.44 -27.94 9.69
N ARG A 69 -13.22 -27.13 10.42
CA ARG A 69 -12.78 -25.83 10.92
C ARG A 69 -12.83 -25.82 12.44
N VAL A 70 -11.67 -25.74 13.08
CA VAL A 70 -11.57 -25.46 14.52
C VAL A 70 -11.73 -23.95 14.70
N THR A 71 -12.72 -23.53 15.46
CA THR A 71 -13.09 -22.11 15.63
C THR A 71 -12.52 -21.51 16.91
N ASP A 72 -12.31 -22.32 17.95
CA ASP A 72 -11.69 -21.88 19.20
C ASP A 72 -10.89 -23.02 19.87
N TRP A 73 -9.75 -22.65 20.45
CA TRP A 73 -8.92 -23.49 21.31
C TRP A 73 -8.41 -22.62 22.47
N SER A 74 -9.14 -22.60 23.57
CA SER A 74 -8.77 -21.90 24.79
C SER A 74 -9.08 -22.76 26.03
N ASP A 75 -8.26 -22.64 27.08
CA ASP A 75 -8.50 -23.23 28.42
C ASP A 75 -8.89 -24.72 28.47
N GLY A 76 -8.25 -25.56 27.65
CA GLY A 76 -8.48 -27.01 27.67
C GLY A 76 -9.80 -27.43 27.03
N ARG A 77 -10.32 -26.64 26.07
CA ARG A 77 -11.53 -26.93 25.30
C ARG A 77 -11.27 -26.73 23.81
N VAL A 78 -11.85 -27.62 22.98
CA VAL A 78 -11.76 -27.56 21.52
C VAL A 78 -13.16 -27.46 20.94
N GLU A 79 -13.38 -26.45 20.09
CA GLU A 79 -14.64 -26.22 19.39
C GLU A 79 -14.43 -26.10 17.89
N GLY A 80 -15.36 -26.65 17.10
CA GLY A 80 -15.27 -26.56 15.65
C GLY A 80 -16.51 -27.08 14.93
N VAL A 81 -16.45 -26.96 13.61
CA VAL A 81 -17.50 -27.38 12.69
C VAL A 81 -16.89 -28.30 11.64
N ALA A 82 -17.50 -29.46 11.45
CA ALA A 82 -17.24 -30.33 10.30
C ALA A 82 -18.47 -30.30 9.41
N PHE A 83 -18.30 -29.97 8.13
CA PHE A 83 -19.41 -29.94 7.18
C PHE A 83 -19.01 -30.57 5.84
N ASP A 84 -19.97 -31.31 5.26
CA ASP A 84 -19.92 -31.73 3.86
C ASP A 84 -20.68 -30.67 3.04
N PRO A 85 -20.06 -30.01 2.04
CA PRO A 85 -20.74 -29.10 1.14
C PRO A 85 -21.96 -29.71 0.42
N LYS A 86 -22.10 -31.04 0.38
CA LYS A 86 -23.27 -31.77 -0.15
C LYS A 86 -24.34 -32.12 0.90
N GLY A 87 -24.16 -31.72 2.16
CA GLY A 87 -25.17 -31.88 3.22
C GLY A 87 -25.45 -33.32 3.66
N ARG A 88 -24.49 -34.24 3.54
CA ARG A 88 -24.61 -35.62 4.07
C ARG A 88 -24.31 -35.66 5.57
N ASP A 89 -25.05 -36.48 6.34
CA ASP A 89 -24.70 -36.80 7.72
C ASP A 89 -23.45 -37.70 7.73
N LEU A 90 -22.37 -37.19 8.31
CA LEU A 90 -21.04 -37.78 8.22
C LEU A 90 -20.74 -38.81 9.34
N GLY A 91 -21.60 -38.96 10.36
CA GLY A 91 -21.42 -39.97 11.42
C GLY A 91 -20.01 -39.99 12.04
N LEU A 92 -19.46 -38.81 12.34
CA LEU A 92 -18.03 -38.61 12.57
C LEU A 92 -17.57 -39.21 13.90
N THR A 93 -16.52 -40.04 13.84
CA THR A 93 -15.78 -40.50 15.04
C THR A 93 -14.55 -39.64 15.23
N LEU A 94 -14.50 -38.92 16.36
CA LEU A 94 -13.39 -38.08 16.77
C LEU A 94 -12.47 -38.89 17.69
N ALA A 95 -11.19 -39.02 17.35
CA ALA A 95 -10.20 -39.66 18.20
C ALA A 95 -9.12 -38.67 18.64
N LEU A 96 -8.89 -38.62 19.95
CA LEU A 96 -7.87 -37.82 20.59
C LEU A 96 -6.61 -38.67 20.72
N VAL A 97 -5.52 -38.18 20.16
CA VAL A 97 -4.22 -38.86 20.22
C VAL A 97 -3.38 -38.19 21.30
N THR A 98 -2.99 -38.98 22.31
CA THR A 98 -2.07 -38.58 23.39
C THR A 98 -0.83 -39.45 23.38
N ASP A 99 0.23 -39.03 24.09
CA ASP A 99 1.48 -39.80 24.22
C ASP A 99 1.30 -41.15 24.95
N LEU A 100 0.15 -41.36 25.62
CA LEU A 100 -0.18 -42.58 26.38
C LEU A 100 -1.19 -43.49 25.66
N GLY A 101 -1.70 -43.09 24.49
CA GLY A 101 -2.68 -43.86 23.72
C GLY A 101 -3.77 -43.00 23.07
N GLN A 102 -4.60 -43.65 22.25
CA GLN A 102 -5.69 -43.02 21.51
C GLN A 102 -7.03 -43.28 22.20
N THR A 103 -7.81 -42.22 22.43
CA THR A 103 -9.16 -42.32 23.00
C THR A 103 -10.16 -41.80 21.96
N SER A 104 -11.12 -42.64 21.53
CA SER A 104 -12.14 -42.26 20.54
C SER A 104 -13.50 -41.95 21.18
N ARG A 105 -14.19 -40.97 20.62
CA ARG A 105 -15.56 -40.59 20.96
C ARG A 105 -16.34 -40.31 19.68
N GLN A 106 -17.52 -40.91 19.55
CA GLN A 106 -18.35 -40.79 18.36
C GLN A 106 -19.39 -39.68 18.55
N PHE A 107 -19.61 -38.87 17.51
CA PHE A 107 -20.57 -37.77 17.53
C PHE A 107 -21.50 -37.91 16.32
N THR A 108 -22.79 -37.62 16.54
CA THR A 108 -23.81 -37.53 15.49
C THR A 108 -24.13 -36.06 15.25
N SER A 109 -24.34 -35.65 13.99
CA SER A 109 -24.65 -34.25 13.67
C SER A 109 -25.95 -33.81 14.34
N GLU A 110 -25.93 -32.73 15.11
CA GLU A 110 -27.15 -31.98 15.41
C GLU A 110 -27.38 -31.01 14.25
N SER A 111 -28.49 -31.17 13.53
CA SER A 111 -28.85 -30.31 12.41
C SER A 111 -29.13 -28.89 12.92
N SER A 112 -28.18 -27.96 12.77
CA SER A 112 -28.46 -26.53 12.95
C SER A 112 -28.97 -25.94 11.63
N GLU A 113 -30.18 -25.40 11.63
CA GLU A 113 -30.81 -24.69 10.49
C GLU A 113 -30.10 -23.36 10.20
N THR A 114 -28.92 -23.41 9.61
CA THR A 114 -28.30 -22.28 8.92
C THR A 114 -27.92 -22.74 7.53
N ASP A 115 -28.56 -22.16 6.52
CA ASP A 115 -28.25 -22.29 5.09
C ASP A 115 -28.38 -23.68 4.44
N GLY A 116 -29.19 -24.58 4.98
CA GLY A 116 -29.56 -25.84 4.31
C GLY A 116 -28.42 -26.85 4.12
N LEU A 117 -27.29 -26.65 4.79
CA LEU A 117 -26.14 -27.55 4.80
C LEU A 117 -26.12 -28.35 6.10
N ALA A 118 -25.99 -29.68 6.02
CA ALA A 118 -25.78 -30.51 7.21
C ALA A 118 -24.35 -30.29 7.74
N ALA A 119 -24.25 -29.57 8.86
CA ALA A 119 -23.00 -29.34 9.57
C ALA A 119 -23.07 -30.00 10.95
N ALA A 120 -22.01 -30.68 11.36
CA ALA A 120 -21.85 -31.20 12.71
C ALA A 120 -20.95 -30.25 13.51
N GLN A 121 -21.53 -29.52 14.47
CA GLN A 121 -20.76 -28.77 15.44
C GLN A 121 -20.26 -29.70 16.55
N PHE A 122 -19.02 -29.49 17.01
CA PHE A 122 -18.46 -30.21 18.14
C PHE A 122 -17.82 -29.23 19.14
N SER A 123 -17.99 -29.52 20.42
CA SER A 123 -17.36 -28.80 21.53
C SER A 123 -17.08 -29.78 22.66
N PHE A 124 -15.83 -29.89 23.12
CA PHE A 124 -15.50 -30.72 24.28
C PHE A 124 -14.19 -30.31 24.95
N SER A 125 -14.08 -30.63 26.24
CA SER A 125 -12.86 -30.44 27.02
C SER A 125 -11.82 -31.50 26.68
N VAL A 126 -10.58 -31.08 26.49
CA VAL A 126 -9.42 -31.92 26.16
C VAL A 126 -8.32 -31.79 27.20
N HIS A 127 -7.62 -32.89 27.47
CA HIS A 127 -6.42 -32.85 28.30
C HIS A 127 -5.29 -32.10 27.56
N PRO A 128 -4.40 -31.37 28.26
CA PRO A 128 -3.30 -30.61 27.64
C PRO A 128 -2.34 -31.42 26.74
N ASP A 129 -2.34 -32.75 26.89
CA ASP A 129 -1.42 -33.66 26.18
C ASP A 129 -1.99 -34.21 24.87
N VAL A 130 -3.15 -33.71 24.42
CA VAL A 130 -3.73 -34.06 23.11
C VAL A 130 -2.95 -33.36 22.01
N ARG A 131 -2.34 -34.14 21.11
CA ARG A 131 -1.47 -33.65 20.03
C ARG A 131 -2.14 -33.60 18.66
N ALA A 132 -3.24 -34.31 18.50
CA ALA A 132 -4.02 -34.32 17.28
C ALA A 132 -5.47 -34.72 17.56
N VAL A 133 -6.36 -34.18 16.72
CA VAL A 133 -7.76 -34.61 16.64
C VAL A 133 -7.91 -35.33 15.30
N ARG A 134 -8.22 -36.63 15.33
CA ARG A 134 -8.51 -37.41 14.13
C ARG A 134 -10.02 -37.51 13.96
N ILE A 135 -10.51 -37.32 12.74
CA ILE A 135 -11.93 -37.50 12.42
C ILE A 135 -12.02 -38.58 11.35
N GLY A 136 -12.55 -39.75 11.70
CA GLY A 136 -12.42 -40.95 10.86
C GLY A 136 -10.95 -41.34 10.66
N ASP A 137 -10.56 -41.64 9.42
CA ASP A 137 -9.18 -42.01 9.08
C ASP A 137 -8.27 -40.79 8.88
N GLN A 138 -8.86 -39.61 8.65
CA GLN A 138 -8.12 -38.36 8.43
C GLN A 138 -7.69 -37.72 9.74
N ALA A 139 -6.39 -37.47 9.85
CA ALA A 139 -5.83 -36.64 10.91
C ALA A 139 -5.82 -35.19 10.41
N ALA A 140 -6.57 -34.31 11.06
CA ALA A 140 -6.32 -32.89 10.92
C ALA A 140 -5.15 -32.55 11.85
N PRO A 141 -3.95 -32.22 11.33
CA PRO A 141 -2.91 -31.67 12.19
C PRO A 141 -3.47 -30.39 12.80
N ILE A 142 -3.40 -30.28 14.13
CA ILE A 142 -3.69 -29.00 14.80
C ILE A 142 -2.78 -27.98 14.13
N SER A 143 -3.37 -26.92 13.54
CA SER A 143 -2.58 -25.91 12.85
C SER A 143 -1.47 -25.46 13.80
N GLN A 144 -0.22 -25.64 13.39
CA GLN A 144 0.95 -25.33 14.22
C GLN A 144 1.00 -23.86 14.68
N ARG A 145 0.14 -23.00 14.11
CA ARG A 145 -0.06 -21.60 14.50
C ARG A 145 -0.48 -21.36 15.96
N HIS A 146 -0.89 -22.37 16.71
CA HIS A 146 -1.13 -22.24 18.16
C HIS A 146 -0.37 -23.28 19.02
N LEU A 147 0.46 -24.13 18.41
CA LEU A 147 1.27 -25.15 19.11
C LEU A 147 2.73 -24.75 19.32
N PHE A 148 3.19 -23.65 18.70
CA PHE A 148 4.54 -23.11 18.93
C PHE A 148 4.60 -22.01 20.00
N GLU A 149 3.54 -21.79 20.77
CA GLU A 149 3.67 -21.22 22.12
C GLU A 149 3.85 -22.35 23.14
N LYS A 150 5.00 -23.03 23.08
CA LYS A 150 5.62 -23.68 24.24
C LYS A 150 7.03 -24.12 23.83
N PRO A 151 8.10 -23.51 24.40
CA PRO A 151 9.44 -24.05 24.27
C PRO A 151 9.43 -25.49 24.78
N SER A 152 10.15 -26.39 24.12
CA SER A 152 10.38 -27.75 24.60
C SER A 152 11.02 -27.71 25.99
N LEU A 153 10.19 -27.90 27.02
CA LEU A 153 10.56 -27.93 28.44
C LEU A 153 10.14 -29.27 29.08
N SER A 154 10.25 -30.37 28.33
CA SER A 154 9.81 -31.69 28.80
C SER A 154 10.60 -32.20 30.01
N GLY A 155 11.86 -31.79 30.21
CA GLY A 155 12.62 -32.11 31.41
C GLY A 155 12.40 -31.18 32.60
N GLU A 156 11.78 -30.01 32.38
CA GLU A 156 11.66 -28.94 33.39
C GLU A 156 10.26 -28.91 34.02
N ILE A 157 9.24 -29.40 33.30
CA ILE A 157 7.85 -29.51 33.77
C ILE A 157 7.70 -30.57 34.87
N ASP A 158 8.44 -31.67 34.84
CA ASP A 158 8.34 -32.73 35.86
C ASP A 158 8.90 -32.27 37.22
N HIS A 159 9.96 -31.45 37.21
CA HIS A 159 10.50 -30.84 38.43
C HIS A 159 9.57 -29.76 39.00
N LEU A 160 8.93 -28.96 38.14
CA LEU A 160 7.92 -27.97 38.56
C LEU A 160 6.63 -28.61 39.09
N ARG A 161 6.22 -29.75 38.52
CA ARG A 161 5.07 -30.53 39.01
C ARG A 161 5.33 -31.13 40.39
N GLU A 162 6.52 -31.68 40.65
CA GLU A 162 6.86 -32.20 41.98
C GLU A 162 7.01 -31.07 43.03
N ALA A 163 7.55 -29.92 42.64
CA ALA A 163 7.61 -28.74 43.50
C ALA A 163 6.21 -28.19 43.85
N TYR A 164 5.29 -28.15 42.88
CA TYR A 164 3.88 -27.80 43.11
C TYR A 164 3.18 -28.81 44.01
N ARG A 165 3.47 -30.10 43.85
CA ARG A 165 2.92 -31.17 44.70
C ARG A 165 3.37 -31.03 46.15
N LEU A 166 4.62 -30.64 46.40
CA LEU A 166 5.16 -30.42 47.75
C LEU A 166 4.60 -29.15 48.42
N LEU A 167 4.28 -28.10 47.65
CA LEU A 167 3.60 -26.89 48.13
C LEU A 167 2.16 -27.14 48.59
N ASP A 168 1.49 -28.14 47.99
CA ASP A 168 0.10 -28.46 48.27
C ASP A 168 -0.08 -29.46 49.44
N CYS A 169 1.01 -30.14 49.85
CA CYS A 169 0.93 -31.22 50.84
C CYS A 169 1.46 -30.84 52.23
N GLU A 170 2.46 -29.97 52.38
CA GLU A 170 3.04 -29.65 53.69
C GLU A 170 3.47 -28.18 53.80
N GLY A 171 2.95 -27.48 54.81
CA GLY A 171 3.09 -26.04 55.06
C GLY A 171 4.42 -25.37 54.67
N ASN A 172 4.30 -24.46 53.70
CA ASN A 172 4.88 -23.13 53.48
C ASN A 172 6.37 -22.77 53.66
N GLU A 173 7.26 -23.59 54.24
CA GLU A 173 8.71 -23.23 54.28
C GLU A 173 9.57 -24.15 53.40
N ARG A 174 9.39 -25.48 53.46
CA ARG A 174 10.15 -26.42 52.62
C ARG A 174 9.76 -26.41 51.14
N GLY A 175 8.47 -26.23 50.84
CA GLY A 175 7.98 -26.13 49.46
C GLY A 175 8.43 -24.83 48.77
N ALA A 176 8.56 -23.75 49.53
CA ALA A 176 9.07 -22.47 49.04
C ALA A 176 10.59 -22.52 48.80
N GLU A 177 11.37 -23.17 49.68
CA GLU A 177 12.81 -23.40 49.44
C GLU A 177 13.07 -24.34 48.27
N ALA A 178 12.29 -25.42 48.09
CA ALA A 178 12.42 -26.35 46.98
C ALA A 178 12.02 -25.71 45.63
N LEU A 179 10.97 -24.88 45.60
CA LEU A 179 10.59 -24.12 44.41
C LEU A 179 11.65 -23.06 44.07
N ALA A 180 12.20 -22.37 45.07
CA ALA A 180 13.28 -21.42 44.87
C ALA A 180 14.52 -22.12 44.30
N GLU A 181 14.97 -23.24 44.88
CA GLU A 181 16.14 -24.00 44.42
C GLU A 181 15.95 -24.60 43.00
N THR A 182 14.72 -25.04 42.67
CA THR A 182 14.35 -25.53 41.32
C THR A 182 14.40 -24.40 40.29
N LEU A 183 13.85 -23.23 40.61
CA LEU A 183 13.93 -22.06 39.73
C LEU A 183 15.37 -21.51 39.58
N ARG A 184 16.24 -21.71 40.59
CA ARG A 184 17.68 -21.40 40.48
C ARG A 184 18.39 -22.35 39.52
N THR A 185 18.09 -23.64 39.57
CA THR A 185 18.75 -24.67 38.73
C THR A 185 18.34 -24.61 37.27
N LEU A 186 17.09 -24.22 36.96
CA LEU A 186 16.61 -24.06 35.58
C LEU A 186 17.24 -22.85 34.86
N ARG A 187 17.69 -21.83 35.61
CA ARG A 187 18.43 -20.68 35.05
C ARG A 187 19.91 -20.91 34.75
N ILE A 188 20.50 -22.02 35.22
CA ILE A 188 21.95 -22.27 35.15
C ILE A 188 22.36 -22.96 33.81
N LYS A 189 21.42 -23.34 32.94
CA LYS A 189 21.70 -24.11 31.71
C LYS A 189 21.78 -23.32 30.39
N ARG A 190 22.08 -22.02 30.41
CA ARG A 190 22.78 -21.37 29.30
C ARG A 190 24.16 -21.00 29.81
N GLY A 191 25.22 -21.46 29.14
CA GLY A 191 26.60 -21.21 29.55
C GLY A 191 26.84 -19.71 29.74
N GLY A 192 26.87 -19.30 31.00
CA GLY A 192 26.97 -17.90 31.43
C GLY A 192 26.54 -17.84 32.90
N THR A 193 27.46 -17.47 33.78
CA THR A 193 27.29 -17.39 35.24
C THR A 193 25.94 -16.77 35.65
N SER A 194 25.13 -17.55 36.37
CA SER A 194 23.73 -17.23 36.68
C SER A 194 23.54 -16.02 37.60
N ARG A 195 22.60 -15.14 37.24
CA ARG A 195 21.83 -14.30 38.18
C ARG A 195 20.34 -14.70 38.15
N HIS A 196 19.66 -14.66 39.29
CA HIS A 196 18.31 -15.23 39.53
C HIS A 196 17.13 -14.53 38.82
N PRO A 197 16.06 -15.27 38.42
CA PRO A 197 14.84 -14.71 37.83
C PRO A 197 13.97 -14.11 38.90
N GLY A 198 13.77 -12.80 38.85
CA GLY A 198 12.82 -12.12 39.72
C GLY A 198 13.41 -10.92 40.44
N GLU A 199 14.73 -10.74 40.43
CA GLU A 199 15.27 -9.44 40.78
C GLU A 199 15.11 -8.51 39.57
N PRO A 200 14.33 -7.41 39.68
CA PRO A 200 14.43 -6.35 38.69
C PRO A 200 15.90 -5.99 38.59
N PHE A 201 16.45 -5.92 37.37
CA PHE A 201 17.81 -5.45 37.20
C PHE A 201 17.92 -4.12 37.95
N PRO A 202 18.98 -3.94 38.76
CA PRO A 202 19.13 -2.70 39.51
C PRO A 202 18.99 -1.54 38.51
N ARG A 203 18.16 -0.56 38.86
CA ARG A 203 18.11 0.69 38.11
C ARG A 203 19.48 1.35 38.29
N ILE A 204 20.34 1.15 37.32
CA ILE A 204 21.60 1.86 37.22
C ILE A 204 21.28 3.11 36.41
N LYS A 205 21.77 4.25 36.89
CA LYS A 205 21.59 5.51 36.15
C LYS A 205 22.50 5.45 34.92
N PRO A 206 22.02 5.82 33.72
CA PRO A 206 22.87 6.01 32.55
C PRO A 206 24.05 6.94 32.86
N THR A 207 25.11 6.89 32.05
CA THR A 207 26.28 7.75 32.29
C THR A 207 25.88 9.22 32.14
N GLU A 208 26.53 10.10 32.90
CA GLU A 208 26.27 11.55 32.79
C GLU A 208 26.77 12.15 31.46
N SER A 209 27.68 11.44 30.77
CA SER A 209 28.31 11.83 29.51
C SER A 209 27.88 10.89 28.37
N ILE A 210 27.64 11.49 27.20
CA ILE A 210 27.35 10.79 25.93
C ILE A 210 28.37 11.27 24.89
N SER A 211 28.96 10.35 24.13
CA SER A 211 29.81 10.66 22.97
C SER A 211 29.14 10.22 21.67
N ILE A 212 29.21 11.05 20.64
CA ILE A 212 28.68 10.75 19.30
C ILE A 212 29.83 10.22 18.44
N ILE A 213 29.66 9.06 17.82
CA ILE A 213 30.61 8.42 16.92
C ILE A 213 30.04 8.48 15.51
N ILE A 214 30.79 9.08 14.59
CA ILE A 214 30.41 9.18 13.17
C ILE A 214 31.48 8.45 12.34
N PRO A 215 31.24 7.21 11.90
CA PRO A 215 32.11 6.53 10.95
C PRO A 215 31.93 7.17 9.56
N VAL A 216 33.04 7.52 8.92
CA VAL A 216 33.06 8.25 7.64
C VAL A 216 33.77 7.42 6.58
N TYR A 217 33.07 7.13 5.49
CA TYR A 217 33.64 6.55 4.28
C TYR A 217 32.89 7.06 3.04
N ARG A 218 33.54 7.94 2.26
CA ARG A 218 32.95 8.65 1.11
C ARG A 218 31.75 9.54 1.49
N GLY A 219 31.11 10.15 0.50
CA GLY A 219 29.88 10.93 0.70
C GLY A 219 30.13 12.31 1.31
N LEU A 220 30.95 13.12 0.62
CA LEU A 220 31.41 14.42 1.12
C LEU A 220 30.27 15.35 1.56
N ALA A 221 29.28 15.57 0.70
CA ALA A 221 28.17 16.49 0.97
C ALA A 221 27.31 16.03 2.15
N ALA A 222 26.89 14.76 2.14
CA ALA A 222 26.10 14.17 3.22
C ALA A 222 26.87 14.20 4.56
N THR A 223 28.17 13.87 4.54
CA THR A 223 29.03 13.93 5.73
C THR A 223 29.15 15.33 6.29
N GLU A 224 29.31 16.35 5.44
CA GLU A 224 29.37 17.74 5.89
C GLU A 224 28.05 18.17 6.55
N ALA A 225 26.91 17.86 5.92
CA ALA A 225 25.57 18.13 6.47
C ALA A 225 25.33 17.41 7.81
N CYS A 226 25.76 16.15 7.93
CA CYS A 226 25.70 15.38 9.17
C CYS A 226 26.50 16.03 10.29
N ILE A 227 27.77 16.38 10.03
CA ILE A 227 28.61 17.00 11.05
C ILE A 227 28.07 18.38 11.44
N ASP A 228 27.61 19.18 10.48
CA ASP A 228 27.07 20.51 10.76
C ASP A 228 25.76 20.47 11.56
N SER A 229 24.86 19.54 11.25
CA SER A 229 23.64 19.36 12.04
C SER A 229 23.95 18.89 13.47
N VAL A 230 24.86 17.91 13.64
CA VAL A 230 25.28 17.42 14.96
C VAL A 230 25.89 18.54 15.81
N LEU A 231 26.80 19.33 15.22
CA LEU A 231 27.47 20.42 15.91
C LEU A 231 26.54 21.61 16.22
N SER A 232 25.45 21.75 15.48
CA SER A 232 24.47 22.82 15.67
C SER A 232 23.40 22.48 16.70
N PHE A 233 22.95 21.22 16.73
CA PHE A 233 21.75 20.82 17.48
C PHE A 233 22.02 19.90 18.68
N SER A 234 23.25 19.42 18.86
CA SER A 234 23.62 18.66 20.07
C SER A 234 23.96 19.62 21.22
N PRO A 235 23.74 19.23 22.48
CA PRO A 235 24.11 20.03 23.65
C PRO A 235 25.57 20.49 23.61
N VAL A 236 25.82 21.73 24.04
CA VAL A 236 27.16 22.31 24.06
C VAL A 236 28.13 21.44 24.88
N GLY A 237 29.29 21.15 24.31
CA GLY A 237 30.32 20.31 24.94
C GLY A 237 30.12 18.80 24.75
N THR A 238 29.09 18.38 23.99
CA THR A 238 28.97 16.98 23.56
C THR A 238 30.17 16.59 22.72
N ARG A 239 30.84 15.49 23.09
CA ARG A 239 32.02 15.01 22.37
C ARG A 239 31.60 14.29 21.09
N VAL A 240 32.18 14.70 19.97
CA VAL A 240 31.97 14.09 18.64
C VAL A 240 33.26 13.43 18.20
N ILE A 241 33.20 12.15 17.87
CA ILE A 241 34.33 11.33 17.43
C ILE A 241 34.10 10.98 15.97
N LEU A 242 34.86 11.63 15.10
CA LEU A 242 34.86 11.37 13.66
C LEU A 242 35.86 10.25 13.38
N VAL A 243 35.42 9.15 12.77
CA VAL A 243 36.30 8.03 12.40
C VAL A 243 36.37 7.93 10.88
N ASN A 244 37.41 8.51 10.29
CA ASN A 244 37.69 8.37 8.86
C ASN A 244 38.19 6.96 8.56
N ASP A 245 37.36 6.13 7.95
CA ASP A 245 37.65 4.73 7.63
C ASP A 245 38.36 4.57 6.27
N ALA A 246 39.45 5.32 6.11
CA ALA A 246 40.25 5.41 4.89
C ALA A 246 39.46 5.87 3.64
N SER A 247 38.73 7.00 3.77
CA SER A 247 38.07 7.63 2.62
C SER A 247 39.08 7.98 1.52
N PRO A 248 38.80 7.65 0.24
CA PRO A 248 39.74 7.90 -0.86
C PRO A 248 39.82 9.37 -1.31
N GLU A 249 38.81 10.18 -1.01
CA GLU A 249 38.73 11.59 -1.42
C GLU A 249 39.63 12.47 -0.52
N GLU A 250 40.54 13.24 -1.12
CA GLU A 250 41.39 14.18 -0.38
C GLU A 250 40.56 15.30 0.27
N GLU A 251 39.48 15.75 -0.40
CA GLU A 251 38.57 16.75 0.15
C GLU A 251 37.87 16.29 1.44
N MET A 252 37.68 14.98 1.62
CA MET A 252 37.12 14.42 2.85
C MET A 252 38.10 14.59 4.02
N ALA A 253 39.38 14.31 3.81
CA ALA A 253 40.39 14.51 4.85
C ALA A 253 40.52 15.99 5.26
N GLU A 254 40.46 16.91 4.29
CA GLU A 254 40.45 18.35 4.54
C GLU A 254 39.21 18.79 5.33
N LEU A 255 38.02 18.31 4.95
CA LEU A 255 36.77 18.57 5.65
C LEU A 255 36.87 18.14 7.12
N LEU A 256 37.26 16.89 7.37
CA LEU A 256 37.33 16.33 8.72
C LEU A 256 38.38 17.04 9.58
N SER A 257 39.54 17.38 9.01
CA SER A 257 40.58 18.16 9.67
C SER A 257 40.04 19.51 10.12
N ARG A 258 39.38 20.26 9.21
CA ARG A 258 38.74 21.54 9.53
C ARG A 258 37.68 21.43 10.62
N LYS A 259 36.82 20.41 10.58
CA LYS A 259 35.79 20.20 11.63
C LYS A 259 36.42 19.84 12.98
N SER A 260 37.58 19.17 12.98
CA SER A 260 38.32 18.79 14.19
C SER A 260 39.05 19.94 14.91
N GLU A 261 39.06 21.15 14.32
CA GLU A 261 39.59 22.35 15.00
C GLU A 261 38.75 22.77 16.22
N ARG A 262 37.53 22.24 16.36
CA ARG A 262 36.68 22.46 17.53
C ARG A 262 37.09 21.53 18.67
N ASP A 263 37.25 22.08 19.88
CA ASP A 263 37.65 21.32 21.08
C ASP A 263 36.75 20.11 21.41
N SER A 264 35.49 20.14 21.01
CA SER A 264 34.54 19.04 21.22
C SER A 264 34.64 17.92 20.20
N VAL A 265 35.50 18.04 19.18
CA VAL A 265 35.62 17.09 18.06
C VAL A 265 36.96 16.36 18.13
N VAL A 266 36.91 15.03 18.03
CA VAL A 266 38.08 14.15 17.98
C VAL A 266 38.09 13.45 16.63
N LEU A 267 39.19 13.58 15.88
CA LEU A 267 39.37 12.91 14.60
C LEU A 267 40.27 11.68 14.77
N MET A 268 39.77 10.53 14.33
CA MET A 268 40.48 9.27 14.22
C MET A 268 40.56 8.90 12.73
N THR A 269 41.71 8.43 12.25
CA THR A 269 41.88 8.01 10.85
C THR A 269 42.46 6.61 10.81
N ASN A 270 41.75 5.69 10.15
CA ASN A 270 42.23 4.33 9.92
C ASN A 270 43.14 4.29 8.68
N GLU A 271 44.18 3.45 8.72
CA GLU A 271 45.09 3.25 7.58
C GLU A 271 44.44 2.48 6.41
N THR A 272 43.47 1.64 6.73
CA THR A 272 42.70 0.82 5.78
C THR A 272 41.23 0.85 6.13
N ASN A 273 40.35 0.67 5.15
CA ASN A 273 38.91 0.54 5.41
C ASN A 273 38.64 -0.74 6.22
N LEU A 274 38.21 -0.57 7.47
CA LEU A 274 37.90 -1.65 8.41
C LEU A 274 36.42 -2.07 8.34
N GLY A 275 35.62 -1.35 7.55
CA GLY A 275 34.17 -1.52 7.49
C GLY A 275 33.48 -0.87 8.68
N PHE A 276 32.15 -0.77 8.59
CA PHE A 276 31.34 -0.12 9.62
C PHE A 276 31.59 -0.67 11.04
N PRO A 277 31.59 -1.99 11.31
CA PRO A 277 31.87 -2.52 12.65
C PRO A 277 33.25 -2.10 13.18
N GLY A 278 34.26 -2.10 12.30
CA GLY A 278 35.64 -1.75 12.67
C GLY A 278 35.77 -0.27 13.02
N ALA A 279 35.24 0.62 12.18
CA ALA A 279 35.25 2.06 12.41
C ALA A 279 34.47 2.44 13.69
N VAL A 280 33.30 1.85 13.91
CA VAL A 280 32.51 2.07 15.13
C VAL A 280 33.26 1.61 16.37
N ASN A 281 33.92 0.45 16.33
CA ASN A 281 34.69 -0.07 17.46
C ASN A 281 35.86 0.86 17.86
N VAL A 282 36.57 1.43 16.88
CA VAL A 282 37.60 2.46 17.13
C VAL A 282 37.01 3.68 17.86
N GLY A 283 35.82 4.12 17.43
CA GLY A 283 35.09 5.20 18.11
C GLY A 283 34.65 4.83 19.54
N ILE A 284 34.17 3.60 19.76
CA ILE A 284 33.73 3.11 21.08
C ILE A 284 34.88 3.12 22.09
N GLU A 285 36.07 2.73 21.65
CA GLU A 285 37.28 2.76 22.45
C GLU A 285 37.66 4.21 22.81
N ALA A 286 37.68 5.10 21.83
CA ALA A 286 37.94 6.53 22.05
C ALA A 286 36.90 7.20 22.96
N ALA A 287 35.65 6.74 22.94
CA ALA A 287 34.59 7.20 23.82
C ALA A 287 34.79 6.80 25.31
N GLY A 288 35.67 5.85 25.62
CA GLY A 288 36.02 5.51 27.00
C GLY A 288 34.83 5.04 27.83
N GLY A 289 34.46 5.80 28.88
CA GLY A 289 33.40 5.45 29.83
C GLY A 289 32.00 5.96 29.46
N ASP A 290 31.84 6.64 28.33
CA ASP A 290 30.57 7.27 27.96
C ASP A 290 29.60 6.26 27.34
N ASP A 291 28.30 6.46 27.54
CA ASP A 291 27.28 5.99 26.61
C ASP A 291 27.58 6.56 25.22
N VAL A 292 27.31 5.79 24.16
CA VAL A 292 27.72 6.18 22.80
C VAL A 292 26.53 6.29 21.87
N VAL A 293 26.48 7.34 21.06
CA VAL A 293 25.61 7.36 19.88
C VAL A 293 26.45 6.91 18.70
N VAL A 294 26.05 5.85 18.03
CA VAL A 294 26.57 5.49 16.70
C VAL A 294 25.65 6.15 15.68
N LEU A 295 26.17 7.06 14.86
CA LEU A 295 25.41 7.86 13.92
C LEU A 295 26.05 7.78 12.53
N ASN A 296 25.29 7.34 11.52
CA ASN A 296 25.80 7.28 10.15
C ASN A 296 26.11 8.68 9.60
N SER A 297 27.09 8.77 8.71
CA SER A 297 27.52 10.03 8.09
C SER A 297 26.54 10.61 7.06
N ASP A 298 25.46 9.92 6.75
CA ASP A 298 24.38 10.35 5.83
C ASP A 298 23.08 10.64 6.59
N THR A 299 23.21 11.21 7.80
CA THR A 299 22.09 11.58 8.66
C THR A 299 22.06 13.06 8.96
N GLU A 300 20.86 13.60 9.21
CA GLU A 300 20.69 14.96 9.71
C GLU A 300 19.84 14.96 10.98
N VAL A 301 20.33 15.66 12.00
CA VAL A 301 19.65 15.79 13.30
C VAL A 301 19.04 17.17 13.46
N ALA A 302 18.07 17.31 14.35
CA ALA A 302 17.41 18.59 14.67
C ALA A 302 17.40 18.88 16.17
N GLU A 303 17.00 20.10 16.54
CA GLU A 303 16.96 20.54 17.93
C GLU A 303 16.22 19.55 18.84
N GLY A 304 16.82 19.25 19.99
CA GLY A 304 16.25 18.37 21.02
C GLY A 304 16.42 16.87 20.79
N TRP A 305 17.01 16.42 19.67
CA TRP A 305 17.14 14.99 19.34
C TRP A 305 17.86 14.18 20.43
N LEU A 306 19.04 14.65 20.87
CA LEU A 306 19.86 13.95 21.86
C LEU A 306 19.27 14.06 23.27
N ASP A 307 18.69 15.21 23.60
CA ASP A 307 18.02 15.42 24.89
C ASP A 307 16.82 14.49 25.06
N ALA A 308 16.04 14.30 24.00
CA ALA A 308 14.94 13.34 23.94
C ALA A 308 15.42 11.90 24.20
N MET A 309 16.48 11.46 23.50
CA MET A 309 17.07 10.13 23.68
C MET A 309 17.67 9.95 25.08
N ARG A 310 18.35 10.96 25.62
CA ARG A 310 18.90 10.96 26.97
C ARG A 310 17.79 10.88 28.03
N ALA A 311 16.69 11.59 27.85
CA ALA A 311 15.54 11.53 28.74
C ALA A 311 14.93 10.12 28.76
N ASP A 312 14.83 9.45 27.61
CA ASP A 312 14.35 8.06 27.52
C ASP A 312 15.32 7.06 28.14
N ALA A 313 16.63 7.23 27.91
CA ALA A 313 17.66 6.43 28.57
C ALA A 313 17.52 6.51 30.11
N ASN A 314 17.38 7.74 30.63
CA ASN A 314 17.19 7.99 32.06
C ASN A 314 15.89 7.37 32.61
N ALA A 315 14.80 7.43 31.83
CA ALA A 315 13.52 6.85 32.22
C ALA A 315 13.55 5.31 32.27
N LEU A 316 14.28 4.68 31.35
CA LEU A 316 14.47 3.22 31.31
C LEU A 316 15.42 2.74 32.42
N GLY A 317 16.45 3.53 32.75
CA GLY A 317 17.53 3.16 33.65
C GLY A 317 18.51 2.20 33.00
N ARG A 318 18.05 1.00 32.62
CA ARG A 318 18.87 -0.03 31.96
C ARG A 318 18.31 -0.35 30.57
N PHE A 319 19.14 -0.21 29.55
CA PHE A 319 18.79 -0.44 28.15
C PHE A 319 20.02 -0.93 27.36
N GLY A 320 19.78 -1.63 26.25
CA GLY A 320 20.82 -2.00 25.29
C GLY A 320 21.05 -0.88 24.30
N SER A 321 20.02 -0.57 23.52
CA SER A 321 20.04 0.52 22.54
C SER A 321 18.74 1.33 22.51
N LEU A 322 18.86 2.59 22.10
CA LEU A 322 17.77 3.52 21.82
C LEU A 322 17.94 4.05 20.40
N THR A 323 16.90 3.93 19.57
CA THR A 323 16.90 4.38 18.17
C THR A 323 15.77 5.40 17.96
N PRO A 324 16.02 6.56 17.34
CA PRO A 324 14.96 7.54 17.04
C PRO A 324 14.06 7.06 15.90
N LEU A 325 12.95 7.76 15.66
CA LEU A 325 12.24 7.66 14.39
C LEU A 325 13.10 8.24 13.26
N SER A 326 12.81 7.85 12.02
CA SER A 326 13.48 8.37 10.82
C SER A 326 12.57 8.27 9.62
N ASN A 327 12.91 8.94 8.52
CA ASN A 327 12.29 8.69 7.22
C ASN A 327 12.58 7.26 6.72
N ASN A 328 13.83 6.81 6.87
CA ASN A 328 14.31 5.56 6.28
C ASN A 328 14.88 4.62 7.36
N ALA A 329 14.01 4.00 8.17
CA ALA A 329 14.40 3.14 9.28
C ALA A 329 13.50 1.90 9.48
N THR A 330 12.97 1.33 8.39
CA THR A 330 12.20 0.07 8.40
C THR A 330 11.03 0.09 9.40
N ILE A 331 11.16 -0.58 10.56
CA ILE A 331 10.16 -0.64 11.63
C ILE A 331 9.94 0.70 12.34
N LEU A 332 10.88 1.64 12.21
CA LEU A 332 10.86 2.98 12.82
C LEU A 332 10.62 4.10 11.80
N SER A 333 10.29 3.75 10.55
CA SER A 333 10.01 4.77 9.52
C SER A 333 8.80 5.63 9.87
N TYR A 334 8.92 6.92 9.60
CA TYR A 334 7.87 7.91 9.52
C TYR A 334 8.06 8.74 8.23
N PRO A 335 7.07 8.78 7.32
CA PRO A 335 5.77 8.12 7.40
C PRO A 335 5.88 6.59 7.33
N ARG A 336 4.82 5.88 7.75
CA ARG A 336 4.84 4.41 7.81
C ARG A 336 5.01 3.84 6.40
N GLY A 337 5.97 2.95 6.21
CA GLY A 337 6.18 2.28 4.92
C GLY A 337 6.64 3.19 3.77
N ALA A 338 7.02 4.44 4.08
CA ALA A 338 7.38 5.45 3.07
C ALA A 338 8.70 5.15 2.33
N GLY A 339 9.54 4.24 2.83
CA GLY A 339 10.84 3.98 2.23
C GLY A 339 11.78 5.20 2.34
N GLU A 340 12.53 5.47 1.27
CA GLU A 340 13.46 6.61 1.13
C GLU A 340 12.67 7.93 0.91
N PHE A 341 11.94 8.38 1.93
CA PHE A 341 11.20 9.65 1.88
C PHE A 341 12.10 10.83 2.25
N GLU A 342 12.16 11.88 1.44
CA GLU A 342 12.98 13.06 1.74
C GLU A 342 12.20 14.18 2.43
N PHE A 343 12.80 14.75 3.47
CA PHE A 343 12.28 15.94 4.16
C PHE A 343 13.22 17.11 3.92
N SER A 344 12.66 18.31 3.72
CA SER A 344 13.46 19.53 3.74
C SER A 344 13.99 19.81 5.16
N ALA A 345 15.04 20.61 5.29
CA ALA A 345 15.58 21.02 6.60
C ALA A 345 14.50 21.64 7.52
N ASP A 346 13.63 22.50 6.98
CA ASP A 346 12.49 23.07 7.70
C ASP A 346 11.47 21.99 8.10
N GLY A 347 11.23 20.99 7.24
CA GLY A 347 10.40 19.83 7.52
C GLY A 347 10.94 19.01 8.69
N ILE A 348 12.25 18.72 8.71
CA ILE A 348 12.92 18.00 9.81
C ILE A 348 12.78 18.79 11.12
N ALA A 349 13.01 20.11 11.09
CA ALA A 349 12.87 20.97 12.27
C ALA A 349 11.43 20.97 12.83
N ARG A 350 10.42 21.08 11.97
CA ARG A 350 9.00 21.01 12.36
C ARG A 350 8.62 19.65 12.92
N LEU A 351 9.14 18.56 12.35
CA LEU A 351 8.93 17.21 12.87
C LEU A 351 9.49 17.05 14.28
N SER A 352 10.74 17.49 14.50
CA SER A 352 11.36 17.44 15.82
C SER A 352 10.55 18.24 16.85
N ALA A 353 10.13 19.46 16.48
CA ALA A 353 9.32 20.31 17.34
C ALA A 353 7.92 19.71 17.66
N ALA A 354 7.30 19.03 16.70
CA ALA A 354 6.02 18.34 16.92
C ALA A 354 6.19 17.11 17.82
N LEU A 355 7.22 16.29 17.59
CA LEU A 355 7.53 15.13 18.44
C LEU A 355 7.85 15.53 19.89
N ALA A 356 8.50 16.67 20.10
CA ALA A 356 8.77 17.20 21.45
C ALA A 356 7.48 17.53 22.24
N LYS A 357 6.34 17.75 21.57
CA LYS A 357 5.04 17.98 22.19
C LYS A 357 4.31 16.68 22.53
N ILE A 358 4.76 15.56 21.99
CA ILE A 358 4.12 14.26 22.18
C ILE A 358 4.66 13.61 23.46
N ALA A 359 3.76 13.30 24.39
CA ALA A 359 4.08 12.57 25.62
C ALA A 359 4.25 11.06 25.36
N ALA A 360 5.17 10.68 24.47
CA ALA A 360 5.48 9.30 24.15
C ALA A 360 6.46 8.70 25.18
N LYS A 361 6.24 7.43 25.54
CA LYS A 361 7.21 6.61 26.30
C LYS A 361 8.09 5.84 25.31
N PRO A 362 9.32 5.46 25.70
CA PRO A 362 10.15 4.63 24.84
C PRO A 362 9.48 3.27 24.62
N VAL A 363 9.45 2.83 23.37
CA VAL A 363 8.75 1.61 22.94
C VAL A 363 9.76 0.49 22.76
N LYS A 364 9.56 -0.68 23.37
CA LYS A 364 10.47 -1.82 23.17
C LYS A 364 10.39 -2.31 21.71
N ILE A 365 11.54 -2.50 21.07
CA ILE A 365 11.66 -2.94 19.67
C ILE A 365 12.49 -4.23 19.58
N PRO A 366 12.29 -5.06 18.52
CA PRO A 366 13.04 -6.30 18.38
C PRO A 366 14.55 -6.09 18.31
N VAL A 367 14.99 -5.08 17.55
CA VAL A 367 16.39 -4.65 17.42
C VAL A 367 16.45 -3.14 17.15
N GLY A 368 17.57 -2.50 17.49
CA GLY A 368 17.87 -1.14 17.04
C GLY A 368 18.17 -1.10 15.54
N VAL A 369 18.04 0.09 14.94
CA VAL A 369 18.34 0.30 13.51
C VAL A 369 19.63 1.10 13.38
N GLY A 370 20.59 0.58 12.60
CA GLY A 370 21.99 1.00 12.61
C GLY A 370 22.31 2.43 12.17
N PHE A 371 21.36 3.18 11.59
CA PHE A 371 21.59 4.56 11.17
C PHE A 371 21.83 5.52 12.35
N CYS A 372 21.20 5.25 13.51
CA CYS A 372 21.36 6.02 14.73
C CYS A 372 21.01 5.18 15.96
N MET A 373 22.00 4.85 16.79
CA MET A 373 21.80 4.07 18.02
C MET A 373 22.53 4.70 19.20
N LEU A 374 21.78 5.14 20.22
CA LEU A 374 22.34 5.38 21.54
C LEU A 374 22.49 4.04 22.26
N ILE A 375 23.70 3.67 22.63
CA ILE A 375 24.06 2.39 23.23
C ILE A 375 24.62 2.64 24.63
N SER A 376 24.10 1.92 25.62
CA SER A 376 24.60 2.08 26.99
C SER A 376 26.00 1.50 27.14
N ARG A 377 26.84 2.19 27.90
CA ARG A 377 28.17 1.71 28.27
C ARG A 377 28.10 0.42 29.07
N GLU A 378 27.07 0.26 29.90
CA GLU A 378 26.85 -0.98 30.66
C GLU A 378 26.64 -2.17 29.70
N ALA A 379 25.80 -2.00 28.67
CA ALA A 379 25.58 -3.05 27.68
C ALA A 379 26.84 -3.34 26.87
N LEU A 380 27.59 -2.32 26.42
CA LEU A 380 28.87 -2.51 25.72
C LEU A 380 29.88 -3.29 26.56
N ASN A 381 30.00 -2.98 27.85
CA ASN A 381 30.91 -3.68 28.76
C ASN A 381 30.49 -5.15 28.99
N ALA A 382 29.19 -5.44 28.95
CA ALA A 382 28.65 -6.78 29.18
C ALA A 382 28.67 -7.67 27.91
N VAL A 383 28.31 -7.10 26.76
CA VAL A 383 28.14 -7.80 25.48
C VAL A 383 29.45 -7.88 24.71
N GLY A 384 30.32 -6.89 24.90
CA GLY A 384 31.47 -6.63 24.03
C GLY A 384 31.10 -5.78 22.83
N TRP A 385 32.07 -5.64 21.93
CA TRP A 385 32.00 -4.76 20.77
C TRP A 385 31.23 -5.40 19.58
N PHE A 386 31.10 -4.67 18.48
CA PHE A 386 30.52 -5.21 17.25
C PHE A 386 31.45 -6.27 16.64
N SER A 387 30.87 -7.36 16.14
CA SER A 387 31.66 -8.46 15.57
C SER A 387 32.24 -8.07 14.20
N LEU A 388 33.56 -8.19 14.07
CA LEU A 388 34.26 -7.94 12.81
C LEU A 388 33.97 -9.01 11.73
N GLU A 389 33.33 -10.13 12.10
CA GLU A 389 32.94 -11.17 11.15
C GLU A 389 31.86 -10.71 10.15
N TRP A 390 31.21 -9.58 10.41
CA TRP A 390 30.25 -8.94 9.49
C TRP A 390 30.95 -8.12 8.38
N GLY A 391 32.29 -8.03 8.41
CA GLY A 391 33.07 -7.43 7.33
C GLY A 391 32.70 -5.97 7.07
N ARG A 392 32.15 -5.69 5.88
CA ARG A 392 31.79 -4.32 5.46
C ARG A 392 30.50 -3.80 6.11
N GLY A 393 29.78 -4.62 6.88
CA GLY A 393 28.54 -4.28 7.58
C GLY A 393 27.34 -5.10 7.12
N TYR A 394 26.15 -4.64 7.49
CA TYR A 394 24.86 -5.33 7.35
C TYR A 394 24.74 -6.56 8.26
N GLY A 395 24.07 -6.41 9.41
CA GLY A 395 23.71 -7.48 10.35
C GLY A 395 24.46 -7.43 11.68
N GLU A 396 25.53 -6.64 11.79
CA GLU A 396 26.29 -6.42 13.02
C GLU A 396 25.44 -5.83 14.15
N GLU A 397 24.53 -4.93 13.81
CA GLU A 397 23.63 -4.25 14.74
C GLU A 397 22.52 -5.17 15.21
N VAL A 398 22.03 -6.02 14.32
CA VAL A 398 21.05 -7.07 14.64
C VAL A 398 21.69 -8.10 15.58
N ASP A 399 22.87 -8.62 15.23
CA ASP A 399 23.67 -9.53 16.06
C ASP A 399 23.94 -8.96 17.44
N TRP A 400 24.44 -7.71 17.51
CA TRP A 400 24.75 -7.07 18.78
C TRP A 400 23.50 -6.87 19.64
N CYS A 401 22.39 -6.39 19.07
CA CYS A 401 21.14 -6.19 19.80
C CYS A 401 20.58 -7.50 20.36
N LEU A 402 20.65 -8.59 19.59
CA LEU A 402 20.14 -9.90 20.03
C LEU A 402 21.03 -10.51 21.13
N ARG A 403 22.36 -10.40 21.02
CA ARG A 403 23.28 -10.77 22.11
C ARG A 403 23.09 -9.91 23.36
N ALA A 404 22.79 -8.62 23.20
CA ALA A 404 22.46 -7.73 24.30
C ALA A 404 21.14 -8.14 24.99
N ALA A 405 20.12 -8.51 24.21
CA ALA A 405 18.83 -8.95 24.72
C ALA A 405 18.96 -10.23 25.57
N ASP A 406 19.84 -11.18 25.19
CA ASP A 406 20.15 -12.38 25.99
C ASP A 406 20.73 -12.04 27.38
N LEU A 407 21.36 -10.87 27.53
CA LEU A 407 21.90 -10.35 28.80
C LEU A 407 20.94 -9.37 29.51
N GLY A 408 19.69 -9.25 29.02
CA GLY A 408 18.67 -8.36 29.58
C GLY A 408 18.83 -6.88 29.19
N PHE A 409 19.64 -6.58 28.18
CA PHE A 409 19.78 -5.24 27.60
C PHE A 409 18.95 -5.15 26.32
N PHE A 410 17.72 -4.65 26.44
CA PHE A 410 16.79 -4.58 25.31
C PHE A 410 16.92 -3.30 24.49
N SER A 411 16.53 -3.38 23.22
CA SER A 411 16.41 -2.23 22.32
C SER A 411 15.07 -1.52 22.47
N TYR A 412 15.09 -0.20 22.35
CA TYR A 412 13.92 0.66 22.43
C TYR A 412 13.91 1.73 21.32
N CYS A 413 12.74 2.17 20.92
CA CYS A 413 12.55 3.37 20.10
C CYS A 413 12.36 4.57 21.02
N SER A 414 13.16 5.63 20.79
CA SER A 414 12.92 6.97 21.33
C SER A 414 11.86 7.65 20.47
N ALA A 415 10.59 7.38 20.78
CA ALA A 415 9.45 7.80 19.96
C ALA A 415 9.14 9.31 20.04
N ARG A 416 10.07 10.11 20.58
CA ARG A 416 10.03 11.58 20.63
C ARG A 416 11.26 12.23 19.98
N ALA A 417 12.13 11.43 19.36
CA ALA A 417 13.29 11.90 18.61
C ALA A 417 13.14 11.49 17.14
N PHE A 418 13.59 12.35 16.24
CA PHE A 418 13.65 12.08 14.81
C PHE A 418 15.05 12.41 14.29
N VAL A 419 15.58 11.54 13.43
CA VAL A 419 16.84 11.74 12.72
C VAL A 419 16.60 11.38 11.26
N HIS A 420 16.85 12.33 10.37
CA HIS A 420 16.74 12.12 8.93
C HIS A 420 17.90 11.24 8.45
N HIS A 421 17.65 10.36 7.49
CA HIS A 421 18.59 9.41 6.92
C HIS A 421 18.42 9.39 5.40
N GLU A 422 19.37 9.97 4.68
CA GLU A 422 19.35 10.09 3.21
C GLU A 422 19.42 8.70 2.56
N GLY A 423 20.24 7.82 3.12
CA GLY A 423 20.23 6.39 2.85
C GLY A 423 20.54 6.04 1.39
N SER A 424 21.70 6.46 0.86
CA SER A 424 22.14 6.07 -0.51
C SER A 424 23.61 6.32 -0.87
N VAL A 425 24.53 6.53 0.08
CA VAL A 425 25.82 7.20 -0.29
C VAL A 425 27.05 6.28 -0.37
N SER A 426 27.03 5.05 0.17
CA SER A 426 28.26 4.27 0.41
C SER A 426 28.51 3.05 -0.48
N PHE A 427 27.49 2.46 -1.14
CA PHE A 427 27.62 1.27 -2.00
C PHE A 427 26.83 1.40 -3.31
N GLY A 428 27.30 0.80 -4.41
CA GLY A 428 26.49 0.70 -5.63
C GLY A 428 25.30 -0.26 -5.45
N ASP A 429 24.15 0.02 -6.09
CA ASP A 429 22.88 -0.69 -5.84
C ASP A 429 22.98 -2.21 -5.84
N LYS A 430 23.69 -2.78 -6.82
CA LYS A 430 23.89 -4.25 -6.92
C LYS A 430 24.77 -4.83 -5.82
N GLU A 431 25.77 -4.09 -5.36
CA GLU A 431 26.66 -4.54 -4.28
C GLU A 431 25.92 -4.51 -2.95
N ARG A 432 25.19 -3.42 -2.68
CA ARG A 432 24.29 -3.26 -1.53
C ARG A 432 23.28 -4.41 -1.47
N GLU A 433 22.57 -4.67 -2.56
CA GLU A 433 21.55 -5.73 -2.61
C GLU A 433 22.14 -7.12 -2.30
N ASN A 434 23.34 -7.41 -2.82
CA ASN A 434 24.03 -8.67 -2.56
C ASN A 434 24.49 -8.81 -1.10
N LEU A 435 25.05 -7.75 -0.51
CA LEU A 435 25.47 -7.71 0.89
C LEU A 435 24.27 -7.90 1.83
N THR A 436 23.19 -7.13 1.63
CA THR A 436 21.95 -7.24 2.41
C THR A 436 21.34 -8.65 2.31
N ARG A 437 21.33 -9.26 1.12
CA ARG A 437 20.81 -10.61 0.91
C ARG A 437 21.67 -11.67 1.62
N ALA A 438 22.99 -11.53 1.58
CA ALA A 438 23.91 -12.44 2.26
C ALA A 438 23.80 -12.32 3.79
N ALA A 439 23.74 -11.09 4.29
CA ALA A 439 23.51 -10.78 5.70
C ALA A 439 22.19 -11.36 6.20
N GLY A 440 21.09 -11.15 5.45
CA GLY A 440 19.77 -11.70 5.78
C GLY A 440 19.78 -13.22 5.95
N LYS A 441 20.43 -13.96 5.03
CA LYS A 441 20.57 -15.42 5.15
C LYS A 441 21.36 -15.84 6.39
N ARG A 442 22.40 -15.08 6.75
CA ARG A 442 23.23 -15.36 7.94
C ARG A 442 22.44 -15.08 9.22
N ILE A 443 21.69 -13.98 9.27
CA ILE A 443 20.80 -13.66 10.39
C ILE A 443 19.72 -14.72 10.55
N ASP A 444 19.05 -15.14 9.47
CA ASP A 444 18.03 -16.20 9.53
C ASP A 444 18.61 -17.53 10.07
N ALA A 445 19.88 -17.82 9.79
CA ALA A 445 20.57 -19.01 10.29
C ALA A 445 21.00 -18.90 11.76
N LEU A 446 21.47 -17.72 12.21
CA LEU A 446 21.90 -17.48 13.59
C LEU A 446 20.73 -17.25 14.55
N TYR A 447 19.67 -16.59 14.06
CA TYR A 447 18.52 -16.12 14.84
C TYR A 447 17.19 -16.44 14.13
N PRO A 448 16.76 -17.70 14.11
CA PRO A 448 15.57 -18.13 13.35
C PRO A 448 14.27 -17.41 13.73
N GLU A 449 14.15 -16.96 14.99
CA GLU A 449 12.95 -16.26 15.52
C GLU A 449 12.94 -14.75 15.19
N PHE A 450 14.05 -14.19 14.69
CA PHE A 450 14.18 -12.75 14.47
C PHE A 450 13.11 -12.22 13.51
N ARG A 451 12.92 -12.90 12.38
CA ARG A 451 11.97 -12.49 11.35
C ARG A 451 10.54 -12.43 11.86
N GLU A 452 10.13 -13.46 12.61
CA GLU A 452 8.81 -13.51 13.24
C GLU A 452 8.65 -12.37 14.26
N SER A 453 9.69 -12.04 15.03
CA SER A 453 9.64 -10.92 15.98
C SER A 453 9.42 -9.56 15.29
N VAL A 454 10.03 -9.35 14.13
CA VAL A 454 9.85 -8.14 13.31
C VAL A 454 8.46 -8.10 12.71
N GLU A 455 7.98 -9.20 12.14
CA GLU A 455 6.62 -9.31 11.58
C GLU A 455 5.55 -9.07 12.66
N LEU A 456 5.73 -9.63 13.86
CA LEU A 456 4.85 -9.41 15.00
C LEU A 456 4.85 -7.94 15.45
N PHE A 457 6.02 -7.29 15.47
CA PHE A 457 6.12 -5.87 15.79
C PHE A 457 5.39 -5.00 14.76
N GLN A 458 5.62 -5.26 13.47
CA GLN A 458 4.96 -4.54 12.37
C GLN A 458 3.44 -4.75 12.39
N ARG A 459 2.97 -5.95 12.74
CA ARG A 459 1.54 -6.26 12.88
C ARG A 459 0.90 -5.54 14.06
N LYS A 460 1.58 -5.48 15.21
CA LYS A 460 1.08 -4.81 16.42
C LYS A 460 1.15 -3.28 16.31
N ASP A 461 2.10 -2.78 15.54
CA ASP A 461 2.38 -1.36 15.31
C ASP A 461 2.29 -0.48 16.58
N PRO A 462 3.12 -0.75 17.60
CA PRO A 462 3.07 0.00 18.85
C PRO A 462 3.44 1.49 18.70
N LEU A 463 3.98 1.90 17.53
CA LEU A 463 4.29 3.28 17.20
C LEU A 463 3.12 4.01 16.50
N GLY A 464 2.05 3.30 16.12
CA GLY A 464 0.92 3.88 15.37
C GLY A 464 0.34 5.14 16.02
N ASN A 465 0.07 5.10 17.33
CA ASN A 465 -0.45 6.27 18.05
C ASN A 465 0.50 7.48 18.04
N VAL A 466 1.82 7.24 18.05
CA VAL A 466 2.80 8.35 17.96
C VAL A 466 2.78 8.97 16.56
N ARG A 467 2.72 8.14 15.51
CA ARG A 467 2.61 8.62 14.12
C ARG A 467 1.31 9.40 13.91
N HIS A 468 0.19 8.90 14.41
CA HIS A 468 -1.11 9.58 14.35
C HIS A 468 -1.12 10.93 15.09
N GLN A 469 -0.54 10.98 16.29
CA GLN A 469 -0.42 12.24 17.04
C GLN A 469 0.49 13.25 16.32
N LEU A 470 1.56 12.75 15.69
CA LEU A 470 2.45 13.57 14.89
C LEU A 470 1.72 14.15 13.67
N ASP A 471 0.99 13.33 12.92
CA ASP A 471 0.14 13.78 11.80
C ASP A 471 -0.89 14.83 12.24
N GLN A 472 -1.57 14.62 13.37
CA GLN A 472 -2.52 15.60 13.92
C GLN A 472 -1.87 16.95 14.22
N LEU A 473 -0.72 16.95 14.88
CA LEU A 473 0.00 18.19 15.19
C LEU A 473 0.44 18.91 13.91
N ARG A 474 0.94 18.16 12.93
CA ARG A 474 1.39 18.72 11.65
C ARG A 474 0.24 19.31 10.84
N LEU A 475 -0.92 18.64 10.85
CA LEU A 475 -2.14 19.15 10.21
C LEU A 475 -2.64 20.43 10.88
N ARG A 476 -2.63 20.49 12.21
CA ARG A 476 -3.01 21.67 13.01
C ARG A 476 -2.09 22.85 12.78
N GLU A 477 -0.78 22.60 12.78
CA GLU A 477 0.26 23.63 12.69
C GLU A 477 0.59 24.03 11.24
N GLY A 478 0.04 23.31 10.25
CA GLY A 478 0.18 23.64 8.85
C GLY A 478 -0.38 25.03 8.51
N GLN A 479 0.27 25.70 7.56
CA GLN A 479 -0.18 27.01 7.06
C GLN A 479 -1.31 26.84 6.02
N GLY A 480 -2.11 27.89 5.78
CA GLY A 480 -3.14 27.95 4.73
C GLY A 480 -4.48 27.29 5.08
N ARG A 481 -5.23 26.84 4.07
CA ARG A 481 -6.44 26.00 4.23
C ARG A 481 -6.10 24.52 4.18
N LEU A 482 -6.83 23.69 4.93
CA LEU A 482 -6.77 22.23 4.81
C LEU A 482 -7.76 21.75 3.74
N VAL A 483 -7.30 21.10 2.68
CA VAL A 483 -8.14 20.55 1.60
C VAL A 483 -8.12 19.04 1.67
N VAL A 484 -9.25 18.41 1.97
CA VAL A 484 -9.38 16.95 2.11
C VAL A 484 -9.93 16.36 0.81
N HIS A 485 -9.10 15.64 0.07
CA HIS A 485 -9.48 14.94 -1.15
C HIS A 485 -9.94 13.51 -0.83
N ILE A 486 -11.15 13.12 -1.23
CA ILE A 486 -11.62 11.73 -1.17
C ILE A 486 -11.50 11.14 -2.58
N THR A 487 -10.62 10.17 -2.76
CA THR A 487 -10.29 9.58 -4.06
C THR A 487 -10.14 8.05 -3.98
N HIS A 488 -9.91 7.39 -5.10
CA HIS A 488 -9.55 5.98 -5.18
C HIS A 488 -8.02 5.79 -5.22
N GLY A 489 -7.52 4.62 -4.83
CA GLY A 489 -6.07 4.30 -4.88
C GLY A 489 -5.54 3.81 -6.24
N LEU A 490 -6.28 3.99 -7.35
CA LEU A 490 -5.97 3.40 -8.66
C LEU A 490 -5.00 4.20 -9.55
N GLY A 491 -4.65 5.44 -9.18
CA GLY A 491 -3.83 6.31 -10.03
C GLY A 491 -4.59 6.94 -11.20
N GLY A 492 -3.85 7.40 -12.22
CA GLY A 492 -4.41 7.84 -13.50
C GLY A 492 -4.88 9.30 -13.53
N GLY A 493 -5.93 9.58 -14.30
CA GLY A 493 -6.41 10.94 -14.57
C GLY A 493 -6.88 11.68 -13.31
N THR A 494 -7.55 10.98 -12.39
CA THR A 494 -8.00 11.55 -11.11
C THR A 494 -6.84 12.05 -10.27
N ASP A 495 -5.78 11.25 -10.14
CA ASP A 495 -4.57 11.63 -9.41
C ASP A 495 -3.85 12.81 -10.07
N LYS A 496 -3.80 12.83 -11.41
CA LYS A 496 -3.26 13.98 -12.17
C LYS A 496 -4.03 15.27 -11.86
N VAL A 497 -5.37 15.22 -11.79
CA VAL A 497 -6.17 16.39 -11.43
C VAL A 497 -5.87 16.87 -10.02
N ILE A 498 -5.73 15.95 -9.05
CA ILE A 498 -5.39 16.34 -7.67
C ILE A 498 -3.99 16.95 -7.62
N GLN A 499 -3.02 16.39 -8.35
CA GLN A 499 -1.66 16.94 -8.45
C GLN A 499 -1.65 18.32 -9.10
N ASP A 500 -2.45 18.55 -10.13
CA ASP A 500 -2.58 19.85 -10.79
C ASP A 500 -3.21 20.89 -9.86
N ILE A 501 -4.16 20.49 -9.01
CA ILE A 501 -4.72 21.35 -7.97
C ILE A 501 -3.66 21.68 -6.93
N GLU A 502 -2.92 20.69 -6.42
CA GLU A 502 -1.91 20.87 -5.37
C GLU A 502 -0.73 21.74 -5.81
N SER A 503 -0.26 21.55 -7.03
CA SER A 503 0.87 22.30 -7.60
C SER A 503 0.48 23.69 -8.12
N HIS A 504 -0.82 24.01 -8.13
CA HIS A 504 -1.29 25.29 -8.65
C HIS A 504 -0.80 26.48 -7.78
N PRO A 505 -0.42 27.63 -8.36
CA PRO A 505 0.07 28.78 -7.60
C PRO A 505 -0.87 29.29 -6.50
N LEU A 506 -2.18 29.12 -6.68
CA LEU A 506 -3.21 29.52 -5.70
C LEU A 506 -3.42 28.50 -4.56
N SER A 507 -2.82 27.32 -4.68
CA SER A 507 -2.77 26.30 -3.64
C SER A 507 -1.43 26.29 -2.89
N ILE A 508 -0.47 27.14 -3.30
CA ILE A 508 0.80 27.28 -2.58
C ILE A 508 0.52 27.74 -1.15
N GLY A 509 0.93 26.90 -0.19
CA GLY A 509 0.73 27.14 1.23
C GLY A 509 -0.54 26.51 1.81
N ASP A 510 -1.44 25.95 1.00
CA ASP A 510 -2.51 25.07 1.50
C ASP A 510 -1.93 23.70 1.91
N CYS A 511 -2.65 23.01 2.79
CA CYS A 511 -2.34 21.66 3.23
C CYS A 511 -3.34 20.72 2.58
N HIS A 512 -2.89 19.74 1.80
CA HIS A 512 -3.76 18.85 1.03
C HIS A 512 -3.70 17.43 1.61
N LEU A 513 -4.84 16.90 2.05
CA LEU A 513 -4.94 15.54 2.58
C LEU A 513 -5.74 14.68 1.61
N ARG A 514 -5.09 13.76 0.91
CA ARG A 514 -5.75 12.74 0.09
C ARG A 514 -6.08 11.52 0.93
N LEU A 515 -7.34 11.09 0.88
CA LEU A 515 -7.84 9.89 1.49
C LEU A 515 -8.19 8.91 0.37
N SER A 516 -7.70 7.68 0.47
CA SER A 516 -7.98 6.61 -0.48
C SER A 516 -8.13 5.27 0.24
N PRO A 517 -8.92 4.32 -0.27
CA PRO A 517 -9.11 3.04 0.40
C PRO A 517 -7.86 2.18 0.19
N ALA A 518 -7.37 1.55 1.27
CA ALA A 518 -6.10 0.85 1.23
C ALA A 518 -6.15 -0.41 0.36
N LEU A 519 -5.17 -0.54 -0.56
CA LEU A 519 -4.99 -1.72 -1.39
C LEU A 519 -4.06 -2.71 -0.68
N ARG A 520 -4.58 -3.85 -0.23
CA ARG A 520 -3.76 -4.95 0.30
C ARG A 520 -3.86 -6.15 -0.63
N HIS A 521 -2.73 -6.57 -1.22
CA HIS A 521 -2.66 -7.75 -2.09
C HIS A 521 -3.70 -7.69 -3.23
N ASP A 522 -3.81 -6.53 -3.88
CA ASP A 522 -4.79 -6.25 -4.94
C ASP A 522 -6.27 -6.38 -4.53
N VAL A 523 -6.56 -6.36 -3.23
CA VAL A 523 -7.92 -6.35 -2.65
C VAL A 523 -8.07 -5.13 -1.73
N TYR A 524 -9.19 -4.42 -1.86
CA TYR A 524 -9.51 -3.31 -0.95
C TYR A 524 -9.75 -3.83 0.46
N SER A 525 -9.08 -3.22 1.43
CA SER A 525 -9.32 -3.48 2.85
C SER A 525 -10.34 -2.48 3.39
N PRO A 526 -11.55 -2.90 3.81
CA PRO A 526 -12.54 -1.98 4.36
C PRO A 526 -12.16 -1.40 5.74
N ALA A 527 -11.14 -1.97 6.40
CA ALA A 527 -10.75 -1.59 7.75
C ALA A 527 -9.71 -0.45 7.84
N TRP A 528 -9.05 -0.10 6.72
CA TRP A 528 -7.93 0.85 6.75
C TRP A 528 -7.99 1.79 5.53
N THR A 529 -7.82 3.08 5.79
CA THR A 529 -7.73 4.12 4.75
C THR A 529 -6.27 4.53 4.58
N ASP A 530 -5.75 4.45 3.36
CA ASP A 530 -4.48 5.06 3.00
C ASP A 530 -4.68 6.58 2.93
N CYS A 531 -4.02 7.29 3.84
CA CYS A 531 -4.04 8.73 3.92
C CYS A 531 -2.72 9.25 3.39
N ILE A 532 -2.76 9.98 2.28
CA ILE A 532 -1.63 10.69 1.69
C ILE A 532 -1.80 12.18 2.00
N LEU A 533 -1.07 12.68 2.98
CA LEU A 533 -1.07 14.10 3.33
C LEU A 533 0.04 14.85 2.58
N SER A 534 -0.27 15.55 1.50
CA SER A 534 0.62 16.46 0.78
C SER A 534 0.60 17.86 1.40
N SER A 535 1.74 18.30 1.92
CA SER A 535 1.96 19.72 2.26
C SER A 535 3.21 20.25 1.60
N ALA A 536 3.48 21.55 1.75
CA ALA A 536 4.75 22.16 1.32
C ALA A 536 6.00 21.45 1.91
N ASP A 537 5.83 20.68 2.98
CA ASP A 537 6.91 19.93 3.64
C ASP A 537 6.98 18.45 3.17
N GLY A 538 6.21 18.06 2.14
CA GLY A 538 6.19 16.73 1.52
C GLY A 538 4.86 15.97 1.65
N ALA A 539 4.76 14.78 1.03
CA ALA A 539 3.59 13.90 1.08
C ALA A 539 3.73 12.76 2.12
N TYR A 540 2.78 12.58 3.04
CA TYR A 540 2.86 11.57 4.11
C TYR A 540 1.88 10.44 3.87
N ASN A 541 2.35 9.21 3.85
CA ASN A 541 1.47 8.05 3.80
C ASN A 541 1.30 7.48 5.22
N ASP A 542 0.08 7.45 5.75
CA ASP A 542 -0.24 6.69 6.96
C ASP A 542 -1.62 6.02 6.85
N TRP A 543 -1.87 5.06 7.75
CA TRP A 543 -3.12 4.29 7.79
C TRP A 543 -4.00 4.77 8.93
N TRP A 544 -5.20 5.20 8.56
CA TRP A 544 -6.19 5.68 9.52
C TRP A 544 -7.43 4.78 9.50
N SER A 545 -7.98 4.50 10.69
CA SER A 545 -9.31 3.94 10.77
C SER A 545 -10.36 5.00 10.45
N ALA A 546 -11.58 4.56 10.14
CA ALA A 546 -12.73 5.43 9.97
C ALA A 546 -12.96 6.36 11.18
N GLU A 547 -12.84 5.80 12.39
CA GLU A 547 -13.07 6.50 13.65
C GLU A 547 -12.00 7.55 13.91
N ASP A 548 -10.73 7.21 13.63
CA ASP A 548 -9.61 8.13 13.77
C ASP A 548 -9.72 9.31 12.80
N LEU A 549 -10.16 9.07 11.55
CA LEU A 549 -10.39 10.14 10.56
C LEU A 549 -11.47 11.11 11.04
N VAL A 550 -12.62 10.59 11.46
CA VAL A 550 -13.73 11.41 11.95
C VAL A 550 -13.29 12.24 13.16
N ALA A 551 -12.59 11.63 14.12
CA ALA A 551 -12.09 12.32 15.30
C ALA A 551 -11.05 13.40 14.96
N MET A 552 -10.09 13.09 14.08
CA MET A 552 -9.07 14.02 13.62
C MET A 552 -9.68 15.26 12.99
N PHE A 553 -10.60 15.09 12.03
CA PHE A 553 -11.21 16.22 11.35
C PHE A 553 -12.11 17.07 12.25
N ALA A 554 -12.80 16.44 13.20
CA ALA A 554 -13.57 17.16 14.20
C ALA A 554 -12.70 18.15 14.99
N GLU A 555 -11.45 17.79 15.30
CA GLU A 555 -10.52 18.71 15.96
C GLU A 555 -9.93 19.75 14.99
N LEU A 556 -9.49 19.35 13.80
CA LEU A 556 -8.85 20.26 12.83
C LEU A 556 -9.75 21.41 12.38
N SER A 557 -11.04 21.13 12.21
CA SER A 557 -12.03 22.14 11.83
C SER A 557 -12.19 23.31 12.81
N LYS A 558 -11.73 23.16 14.06
CA LYS A 558 -11.81 24.20 15.09
C LYS A 558 -10.74 25.27 14.93
N GLU A 559 -9.63 24.95 14.24
CA GLU A 559 -8.40 25.75 14.27
C GLU A 559 -8.10 26.47 12.94
N ARG A 560 -8.55 25.95 11.80
CA ARG A 560 -8.30 26.55 10.48
C ARG A 560 -9.41 26.24 9.45
N PRO A 561 -9.55 27.05 8.38
CA PRO A 561 -10.49 26.76 7.30
C PRO A 561 -10.21 25.40 6.66
N PHE A 562 -11.26 24.66 6.32
CA PHE A 562 -11.11 23.38 5.63
C PHE A 562 -12.15 23.13 4.54
N ALA A 563 -11.72 22.52 3.43
CA ALA A 563 -12.58 22.08 2.34
C ALA A 563 -12.57 20.55 2.21
N VAL A 564 -13.68 19.99 1.72
CA VAL A 564 -13.76 18.57 1.31
C VAL A 564 -13.97 18.52 -0.19
N HIS A 565 -13.17 17.73 -0.89
CA HIS A 565 -13.29 17.51 -2.31
C HIS A 565 -13.44 16.03 -2.62
N ILE A 566 -14.63 15.62 -3.03
CA ILE A 566 -14.94 14.25 -3.45
C ILE A 566 -14.58 14.10 -4.92
N HIS A 567 -13.63 13.23 -5.22
CA HIS A 567 -13.21 12.88 -6.58
C HIS A 567 -13.79 11.54 -7.03
N SER A 568 -13.78 10.54 -6.14
CA SER A 568 -14.30 9.21 -6.43
C SER A 568 -14.62 8.43 -5.15
N THR A 569 -15.63 7.57 -5.21
CA THR A 569 -16.02 6.62 -4.15
C THR A 569 -15.61 5.19 -4.48
N VAL A 570 -14.93 4.97 -5.61
CA VAL A 570 -14.45 3.64 -6.02
C VAL A 570 -13.48 3.09 -4.96
N GLY A 571 -13.72 1.86 -4.52
CA GLY A 571 -12.97 1.16 -3.48
C GLY A 571 -13.47 1.40 -2.06
N TRP A 572 -14.39 2.34 -1.86
CA TRP A 572 -14.86 2.70 -0.53
C TRP A 572 -16.15 1.98 -0.12
N PRO A 573 -16.27 1.56 1.15
CA PRO A 573 -17.58 1.29 1.74
C PRO A 573 -18.42 2.57 1.75
N LEU A 574 -19.58 2.58 1.07
CA LEU A 574 -20.38 3.81 0.97
C LEU A 574 -20.83 4.38 2.31
N PRO A 575 -21.24 3.57 3.31
CA PRO A 575 -21.58 4.08 4.64
C PRO A 575 -20.43 4.82 5.32
N LEU A 576 -19.19 4.45 5.03
CA LEU A 576 -18.00 5.14 5.55
C LEU A 576 -17.85 6.51 4.89
N VAL A 577 -17.92 6.59 3.56
CA VAL A 577 -17.84 7.88 2.84
C VAL A 577 -18.96 8.81 3.28
N SER A 578 -20.18 8.29 3.42
CA SER A 578 -21.30 9.06 3.96
C SER A 578 -21.04 9.53 5.38
N SER A 579 -20.49 8.69 6.27
CA SER A 579 -20.16 9.08 7.64
C SER A 579 -19.07 10.16 7.69
N ILE A 580 -18.05 10.05 6.85
CA ILE A 580 -17.01 11.08 6.70
C ILE A 580 -17.66 12.38 6.23
N VAL A 581 -18.38 12.37 5.10
CA VAL A 581 -18.96 13.59 4.54
C VAL A 581 -20.02 14.22 5.45
N SER A 582 -20.88 13.42 6.09
CA SER A 582 -21.87 13.92 7.06
C SER A 582 -21.24 14.42 8.35
N GLY A 583 -20.18 13.78 8.85
CA GLY A 583 -19.42 14.29 10.00
C GLY A 583 -18.77 15.64 9.69
N LEU A 584 -18.21 15.76 8.49
CA LEU A 584 -17.56 16.97 7.99
C LEU A 584 -18.56 18.08 7.62
N GLN A 585 -19.81 17.75 7.31
CA GLN A 585 -20.83 18.71 6.91
C GLN A 585 -21.05 19.83 7.93
N SER A 586 -20.97 19.53 9.22
CA SER A 586 -21.16 20.55 10.26
C SER A 586 -19.94 21.47 10.46
N LEU A 587 -18.84 21.17 9.78
CA LEU A 587 -17.52 21.71 10.09
C LEU A 587 -16.83 22.34 8.85
N ALA A 588 -17.16 21.91 7.62
CA ALA A 588 -16.48 22.31 6.38
C ALA A 588 -16.79 23.74 5.95
N SER A 589 -15.79 24.46 5.45
CA SER A 589 -15.98 25.77 4.82
C SER A 589 -16.51 25.66 3.39
N ARG A 590 -16.22 24.55 2.68
CA ARG A 590 -16.77 24.24 1.35
C ARG A 590 -16.64 22.76 1.00
N ARG A 591 -17.68 22.18 0.39
CA ARG A 591 -17.72 20.81 -0.13
C ARG A 591 -17.86 20.84 -1.63
N VAL A 592 -16.98 20.12 -2.31
CA VAL A 592 -16.91 20.05 -3.76
C VAL A 592 -16.99 18.58 -4.16
N ALA A 593 -17.77 18.26 -5.18
CA ALA A 593 -17.71 16.97 -5.86
C ALA A 593 -17.30 17.20 -7.31
N THR A 594 -16.21 16.58 -7.76
CA THR A 594 -15.85 16.56 -9.18
C THR A 594 -16.08 15.17 -9.75
N ILE A 595 -16.84 15.09 -10.84
CA ILE A 595 -17.21 13.84 -11.49
C ILE A 595 -16.08 13.38 -12.40
N HIS A 596 -15.27 12.44 -11.92
CA HIS A 596 -14.18 11.82 -12.70
C HIS A 596 -14.58 10.53 -13.40
N ASP A 597 -15.61 9.85 -12.89
CA ASP A 597 -16.02 8.52 -13.34
C ASP A 597 -17.55 8.33 -13.26
N GLN A 598 -18.03 7.19 -13.77
CA GLN A 598 -19.45 6.84 -13.76
C GLN A 598 -19.83 5.97 -12.55
N ALA A 599 -18.93 5.78 -11.57
CA ALA A 599 -19.13 4.89 -10.44
C ALA A 599 -20.34 5.31 -9.59
N SER A 600 -20.63 6.60 -9.54
CA SER A 600 -21.73 7.15 -8.76
C SER A 600 -23.12 6.66 -9.17
N PHE A 601 -23.32 6.26 -10.43
CA PHE A 601 -24.61 5.74 -10.91
C PHE A 601 -24.55 4.37 -11.57
N CYS A 602 -23.36 3.97 -12.04
CA CYS A 602 -23.10 2.68 -12.65
C CYS A 602 -22.03 1.95 -11.81
N PRO A 603 -22.39 0.89 -11.06
CA PRO A 603 -21.41 0.14 -10.27
C PRO A 603 -20.25 -0.40 -11.11
N ARG A 604 -20.46 -0.67 -12.40
CA ARG A 604 -19.40 -1.09 -13.32
C ARG A 604 -18.35 -0.03 -13.64
N VAL A 605 -18.57 1.21 -13.22
CA VAL A 605 -17.72 2.39 -13.47
C VAL A 605 -17.60 2.77 -14.94
N SER A 606 -17.72 1.87 -15.91
CA SER A 606 -17.44 2.17 -17.32
C SER A 606 -18.63 2.13 -18.27
N MET A 607 -19.79 1.65 -17.80
CA MET A 607 -20.97 1.37 -18.65
C MET A 607 -20.71 0.33 -19.76
N VAL A 608 -19.68 -0.51 -19.59
CA VAL A 608 -19.32 -1.60 -20.51
C VAL A 608 -19.55 -2.95 -19.80
N PRO A 609 -20.59 -3.72 -20.15
CA PRO A 609 -20.80 -5.07 -19.64
C PRO A 609 -19.70 -6.03 -20.14
N SER A 610 -19.43 -7.10 -19.40
CA SER A 610 -18.34 -8.04 -19.70
C SER A 610 -18.39 -8.55 -21.14
N GLY A 611 -17.40 -8.20 -21.97
CA GLY A 611 -17.28 -8.65 -23.36
C GLY A 611 -18.26 -8.02 -24.35
N LEU A 612 -19.02 -7.00 -23.94
CA LEU A 612 -19.93 -6.24 -24.80
C LEU A 612 -19.42 -4.80 -24.97
N GLY A 613 -19.95 -4.08 -25.97
CA GLY A 613 -19.72 -2.65 -26.12
C GLY A 613 -20.50 -1.83 -25.08
N HIS A 614 -20.54 -0.51 -25.26
CA HIS A 614 -21.37 0.39 -24.45
C HIS A 614 -22.81 -0.13 -24.29
N CYS A 615 -23.36 -0.10 -23.07
CA CYS A 615 -24.66 -0.74 -22.78
C CYS A 615 -25.90 0.02 -23.30
N GLY A 616 -25.74 1.24 -23.81
CA GLY A 616 -26.85 2.04 -24.35
C GLY A 616 -27.81 2.59 -23.29
N GLU A 617 -27.35 2.77 -22.05
CA GLU A 617 -28.15 3.33 -20.93
C GLU A 617 -29.48 2.59 -20.69
N PRO A 618 -29.44 1.28 -20.35
CA PRO A 618 -30.64 0.46 -20.22
C PRO A 618 -31.44 0.80 -18.94
N SER A 619 -32.62 0.19 -18.79
CA SER A 619 -33.44 0.36 -17.58
C SER A 619 -32.74 -0.16 -16.32
N ILE A 620 -33.19 0.28 -15.16
CA ILE A 620 -32.60 -0.12 -13.89
C ILE A 620 -32.72 -1.64 -13.66
N GLU A 621 -33.83 -2.26 -14.08
CA GLU A 621 -34.05 -3.70 -13.99
C GLU A 621 -32.99 -4.47 -14.79
N THR A 622 -32.57 -3.92 -15.93
CA THR A 622 -31.49 -4.51 -16.74
C THR A 622 -30.14 -4.32 -16.04
N CYS A 623 -29.93 -3.17 -15.38
CA CYS A 623 -28.72 -2.93 -14.58
C CYS A 623 -28.61 -3.88 -13.38
N GLU A 624 -29.72 -4.20 -12.69
CA GLU A 624 -29.72 -5.19 -11.59
C GLU A 624 -29.25 -6.56 -12.07
N GLY A 625 -29.70 -7.00 -13.25
CA GLY A 625 -29.20 -8.22 -13.88
C GLY A 625 -27.71 -8.15 -14.24
N CYS A 626 -27.25 -6.99 -14.72
CA CYS A 626 -25.85 -6.76 -15.12
C CYS A 626 -24.86 -6.85 -13.96
N ILE A 627 -25.25 -6.48 -12.74
CA ILE A 627 -24.39 -6.56 -11.54
C ILE A 627 -24.42 -7.94 -10.88
N SER A 628 -25.42 -8.78 -11.19
CA SER A 628 -25.49 -10.18 -10.72
C SER A 628 -24.49 -11.12 -11.43
N ASP A 629 -23.87 -10.66 -12.50
CA ASP A 629 -22.83 -11.38 -13.24
C ASP A 629 -21.52 -11.43 -12.45
N LEU A 630 -21.15 -12.63 -11.98
CA LEU A 630 -19.95 -12.92 -11.18
C LEU A 630 -18.61 -12.61 -11.87
N SER A 631 -18.60 -12.29 -13.16
CA SER A 631 -17.41 -11.77 -13.84
C SER A 631 -17.07 -10.33 -13.41
N PHE A 632 -18.00 -9.65 -12.75
CA PHE A 632 -17.84 -8.32 -12.22
C PHE A 632 -17.13 -8.33 -10.85
N ARG A 633 -15.79 -8.21 -10.86
CA ARG A 633 -14.96 -8.03 -9.66
C ARG A 633 -14.28 -6.65 -9.61
N HIS A 634 -15.01 -5.60 -9.98
CA HIS A 634 -14.47 -4.24 -9.89
C HIS A 634 -14.46 -3.77 -8.42
N PRO A 635 -13.55 -2.85 -8.03
CA PRO A 635 -13.46 -2.12 -6.75
C PRO A 635 -14.72 -1.55 -6.06
N VAL A 636 -15.94 -2.05 -6.24
CA VAL A 636 -17.14 -1.45 -5.64
C VAL A 636 -17.61 -2.25 -4.42
N ASP A 637 -18.36 -1.58 -3.54
CA ASP A 637 -18.92 -2.15 -2.30
C ASP A 637 -19.98 -3.23 -2.64
N GLN A 638 -19.53 -4.48 -2.78
CA GLN A 638 -20.35 -5.63 -3.16
C GLN A 638 -21.41 -5.96 -2.11
N ASP A 639 -21.10 -5.77 -0.83
CA ASP A 639 -22.05 -6.02 0.26
C ASP A 639 -23.21 -5.02 0.20
N PHE A 640 -22.90 -3.75 -0.09
CA PHE A 640 -23.93 -2.74 -0.32
C PHE A 640 -24.78 -3.09 -1.54
N LEU A 641 -24.17 -3.43 -2.67
CA LEU A 641 -24.89 -3.79 -3.90
C LEU A 641 -25.77 -5.03 -3.72
N ALA A 642 -25.27 -6.07 -3.03
CA ALA A 642 -26.04 -7.27 -2.73
C ALA A 642 -27.27 -6.96 -1.87
N ARG A 643 -27.17 -5.97 -0.97
CA ARG A 643 -28.25 -5.61 -0.04
C ARG A 643 -29.25 -4.61 -0.61
N PHE A 644 -28.79 -3.67 -1.43
CA PHE A 644 -29.59 -2.51 -1.84
C PHE A 644 -29.75 -2.34 -3.36
N GLY A 645 -29.06 -3.16 -4.16
CA GLY A 645 -29.11 -3.13 -5.62
C GLY A 645 -28.55 -1.84 -6.23
N VAL A 646 -28.70 -1.72 -7.54
CA VAL A 646 -28.36 -0.51 -8.33
C VAL A 646 -29.22 0.68 -7.90
N GLN A 647 -30.49 0.45 -7.54
CA GLN A 647 -31.36 1.54 -7.07
C GLN A 647 -30.86 2.17 -5.78
N GLY A 648 -30.56 1.36 -4.75
CA GLY A 648 -30.01 1.88 -3.51
C GLY A 648 -28.63 2.52 -3.70
N TRP A 649 -27.83 1.97 -4.62
CA TRP A 649 -26.53 2.55 -4.99
C TRP A 649 -26.65 3.97 -5.53
N ARG A 650 -27.58 4.19 -6.47
CA ARG A 650 -27.86 5.52 -7.05
C ARG A 650 -28.40 6.49 -6.00
N GLU A 651 -29.30 6.05 -5.13
CA GLU A 651 -29.87 6.91 -4.09
C GLU A 651 -28.82 7.35 -3.05
N ALA A 652 -27.93 6.45 -2.65
CA ALA A 652 -26.82 6.76 -1.74
C ALA A 652 -25.86 7.80 -2.36
N HIS A 653 -25.52 7.65 -3.64
CA HIS A 653 -24.66 8.61 -4.33
C HIS A 653 -25.35 9.93 -4.65
N ARG A 654 -26.66 9.93 -4.96
CA ARG A 654 -27.45 11.16 -5.06
C ARG A 654 -27.30 11.96 -3.76
N SER A 655 -27.58 11.31 -2.63
CA SER A 655 -27.50 11.96 -1.31
C SER A 655 -26.11 12.55 -1.03
N LEU A 656 -25.05 11.85 -1.44
CA LEU A 656 -23.67 12.32 -1.31
C LEU A 656 -23.38 13.54 -2.19
N ILE A 657 -23.82 13.52 -3.44
CA ILE A 657 -23.58 14.59 -4.41
C ILE A 657 -24.40 15.83 -4.07
N GLU A 658 -25.68 15.68 -3.73
CA GLU A 658 -26.56 16.79 -3.32
C GLU A 658 -26.11 17.48 -2.02
N ALA A 659 -25.36 16.76 -1.19
CA ALA A 659 -24.73 17.35 -0.01
C ALA A 659 -23.56 18.28 -0.36
N SER A 660 -23.05 18.31 -1.59
CA SER A 660 -21.94 19.18 -1.98
C SER A 660 -22.39 20.61 -2.25
N ASP A 661 -21.57 21.59 -1.86
CA ASP A 661 -21.86 23.01 -2.11
C ASP A 661 -21.58 23.40 -3.58
N LEU A 662 -20.74 22.63 -4.26
CA LEU A 662 -20.47 22.71 -5.70
C LEU A 662 -20.29 21.30 -6.28
N VAL A 663 -20.99 21.01 -7.38
CA VAL A 663 -20.81 19.77 -8.16
C VAL A 663 -20.28 20.14 -9.54
N VAL A 664 -19.13 19.59 -9.92
CA VAL A 664 -18.41 19.90 -11.15
C VAL A 664 -18.31 18.66 -12.02
N ALA A 665 -18.54 18.81 -13.32
CA ALA A 665 -18.25 17.80 -14.32
C ALA A 665 -17.29 18.36 -15.39
N PRO A 666 -16.31 17.57 -15.87
CA PRO A 666 -15.31 18.04 -16.83
C PRO A 666 -15.83 18.18 -18.27
N SER A 667 -17.06 17.74 -18.54
CA SER A 667 -17.70 17.78 -19.86
C SER A 667 -19.22 17.84 -19.75
N ASN A 668 -19.89 18.32 -20.80
CA ASN A 668 -21.35 18.31 -20.86
C ASN A 668 -21.88 16.87 -20.86
N SER A 669 -21.16 15.93 -21.50
CA SER A 669 -21.53 14.53 -21.47
C SER A 669 -21.51 13.94 -20.06
N ALA A 670 -20.47 14.24 -19.26
CA ALA A 670 -20.39 13.77 -17.87
C ALA A 670 -21.50 14.40 -17.00
N ALA A 671 -21.76 15.71 -17.15
CA ALA A 671 -22.85 16.38 -16.46
C ALA A 671 -24.21 15.75 -16.78
N ARG A 672 -24.51 15.55 -18.07
CA ARG A 672 -25.77 14.93 -18.53
C ARG A 672 -25.99 13.56 -17.88
N LEU A 673 -24.97 12.70 -17.87
CA LEU A 673 -25.09 11.34 -17.32
C LEU A 673 -25.45 11.38 -15.83
N ILE A 674 -24.79 12.24 -15.06
CA ILE A 674 -25.08 12.41 -13.63
C ILE A 674 -26.49 12.97 -13.42
N GLN A 675 -26.85 14.04 -14.12
CA GLN A 675 -28.18 14.65 -14.02
C GLN A 675 -29.29 13.65 -14.40
N THR A 676 -29.05 12.82 -15.43
CA THR A 676 -30.05 11.85 -15.92
C THR A 676 -30.21 10.67 -14.96
N HIS A 677 -29.11 10.04 -14.55
CA HIS A 677 -29.16 8.79 -13.78
C HIS A 677 -29.29 8.99 -12.28
N LEU A 678 -28.84 10.14 -11.77
CA LEU A 678 -28.98 10.51 -10.37
C LEU A 678 -30.02 11.60 -10.14
N GLY A 679 -30.60 12.24 -11.15
CA GLY A 679 -31.65 13.26 -10.95
C GLY A 679 -31.18 14.49 -10.16
N VAL A 680 -29.90 14.85 -10.27
CA VAL A 680 -29.32 16.04 -9.61
C VAL A 680 -29.47 17.24 -10.55
N ASP A 681 -29.99 18.37 -10.07
CA ASP A 681 -30.33 19.51 -10.94
C ASP A 681 -29.13 20.44 -11.24
N CYS A 682 -28.18 20.57 -10.32
CA CYS A 682 -27.10 21.56 -10.39
C CYS A 682 -25.72 20.89 -10.59
N VAL A 683 -25.24 20.83 -11.84
CA VAL A 683 -23.88 20.37 -12.17
C VAL A 683 -23.21 21.42 -13.07
N GLU A 684 -22.11 22.01 -12.60
CA GLU A 684 -21.33 22.99 -13.36
C GLU A 684 -20.34 22.28 -14.28
N VAL A 685 -20.27 22.70 -15.55
CA VAL A 685 -19.34 22.11 -16.52
C VAL A 685 -18.04 22.91 -16.50
N LEU A 686 -17.05 22.44 -15.76
CA LEU A 686 -15.71 23.02 -15.70
C LEU A 686 -14.67 21.97 -16.11
N PRO A 687 -13.96 22.14 -17.24
CA PRO A 687 -12.89 21.23 -17.63
C PRO A 687 -11.77 21.18 -16.59
N HIS A 688 -11.03 20.07 -16.58
CA HIS A 688 -9.83 19.93 -15.76
C HIS A 688 -8.76 20.95 -16.15
N LEU A 689 -7.87 21.24 -15.19
CA LEU A 689 -6.74 22.13 -15.40
C LEU A 689 -5.78 21.55 -16.43
N GLU A 690 -5.37 22.38 -17.39
CA GLU A 690 -4.33 22.06 -18.36
C GLU A 690 -3.35 23.23 -18.47
N GLU A 691 -2.05 22.92 -18.46
CA GLU A 691 -0.98 23.90 -18.60
C GLU A 691 -1.01 24.58 -19.98
N GLN A 692 -1.27 23.79 -21.03
CA GLN A 692 -1.36 24.27 -22.40
C GLN A 692 -2.80 24.55 -22.78
N LYS A 693 -3.10 25.80 -23.14
CA LYS A 693 -4.45 26.24 -23.55
C LYS A 693 -4.61 26.41 -25.07
N SER A 694 -3.52 26.35 -25.84
CA SER A 694 -3.51 26.52 -27.29
C SER A 694 -2.82 25.36 -27.98
N TYR A 695 -3.44 24.82 -29.02
CA TYR A 695 -2.98 23.65 -29.75
C TYR A 695 -2.85 23.97 -31.24
N LYS A 696 -1.90 23.30 -31.90
CA LYS A 696 -1.76 23.33 -33.35
C LYS A 696 -1.58 21.91 -33.85
N VAL A 697 -2.58 21.40 -34.58
CA VAL A 697 -2.55 20.06 -35.18
C VAL A 697 -2.23 20.16 -36.67
N GLN A 698 -1.57 19.12 -37.18
CA GLN A 698 -1.15 19.01 -38.57
C GLN A 698 -1.65 17.69 -39.14
N TRP A 699 -2.57 17.76 -40.10
CA TRP A 699 -3.07 16.55 -40.76
C TRP A 699 -1.97 15.92 -41.64
N PRO A 700 -1.95 14.58 -41.74
CA PRO A 700 -1.08 13.90 -42.68
C PRO A 700 -1.54 14.18 -44.11
N LYS A 701 -0.59 14.20 -45.06
CA LYS A 701 -0.92 14.27 -46.49
C LYS A 701 -1.33 12.91 -47.02
N PRO A 702 -2.29 12.84 -47.96
CA PRO A 702 -2.53 11.64 -48.74
C PRO A 702 -1.23 11.12 -49.37
N SER A 703 -0.97 9.83 -49.21
CA SER A 703 0.27 9.19 -49.68
C SER A 703 0.02 7.73 -50.04
N ASP A 704 0.87 7.19 -50.93
CA ASP A 704 0.93 5.75 -51.22
C ASP A 704 1.57 4.95 -50.07
N LYS A 705 2.21 5.62 -49.10
CA LYS A 705 2.75 4.97 -47.90
C LYS A 705 1.63 4.69 -46.89
N PRO A 706 1.67 3.54 -46.18
CA PRO A 706 0.71 3.27 -45.12
C PRO A 706 0.70 4.36 -44.04
N LEU A 707 -0.48 4.82 -43.64
CA LEU A 707 -0.64 5.78 -42.54
C LEU A 707 -0.46 5.06 -41.20
N THR A 708 0.42 5.58 -40.35
CA THR A 708 0.60 5.04 -39.00
C THR A 708 -0.38 5.67 -38.02
N LEU A 709 -1.27 4.84 -37.45
CA LEU A 709 -2.21 5.20 -36.39
C LEU A 709 -1.62 4.85 -35.02
N GLY A 710 -1.54 5.84 -34.14
CA GLY A 710 -1.00 5.69 -32.78
C GLY A 710 -2.10 5.58 -31.74
N VAL A 711 -2.14 4.47 -31.00
CA VAL A 711 -3.02 4.27 -29.85
C VAL A 711 -2.17 4.45 -28.58
N VAL A 712 -2.49 5.46 -27.76
CA VAL A 712 -1.63 5.89 -26.66
C VAL A 712 -2.24 5.51 -25.31
N GLY A 713 -1.42 4.96 -24.40
CA GLY A 713 -1.76 4.62 -23.03
C GLY A 713 -1.91 3.12 -22.76
N GLY A 714 -2.35 2.78 -21.54
CA GLY A 714 -2.71 1.41 -21.17
C GLY A 714 -4.09 1.03 -21.70
N ILE A 715 -4.19 0.10 -22.65
CA ILE A 715 -5.41 -0.23 -23.39
C ILE A 715 -6.10 -1.45 -22.77
N ASN A 716 -7.12 -1.18 -21.95
CA ASN A 716 -8.01 -2.18 -21.36
C ASN A 716 -9.32 -2.28 -22.15
N ILE A 717 -10.31 -2.98 -21.59
CA ILE A 717 -11.65 -3.11 -22.19
C ILE A 717 -12.24 -1.72 -22.43
N GLU A 718 -12.26 -0.86 -21.41
CA GLU A 718 -12.86 0.49 -21.45
C GLU A 718 -12.28 1.35 -22.58
N LYS A 719 -10.96 1.30 -22.75
CA LYS A 719 -10.22 2.04 -23.79
C LYS A 719 -10.24 1.37 -25.17
N GLY A 720 -11.09 0.35 -25.34
CA GLY A 720 -11.41 -0.20 -26.65
C GLY A 720 -10.46 -1.27 -27.15
N PHE A 721 -9.92 -2.12 -26.27
CA PHE A 721 -9.09 -3.26 -26.70
C PHE A 721 -9.80 -4.14 -27.75
N ALA A 722 -11.11 -4.40 -27.60
CA ALA A 722 -11.88 -5.17 -28.57
C ALA A 722 -11.99 -4.47 -29.94
N ASN A 723 -12.18 -3.15 -29.95
CA ASN A 723 -12.19 -2.33 -31.17
C ASN A 723 -10.82 -2.38 -31.85
N LEU A 724 -9.74 -2.19 -31.10
CA LEU A 724 -8.37 -2.26 -31.60
C LEU A 724 -8.05 -3.63 -32.21
N LEU A 725 -8.47 -4.71 -31.54
CA LEU A 725 -8.30 -6.07 -32.04
C LEU A 725 -9.03 -6.30 -33.37
N THR A 726 -10.25 -5.77 -33.49
CA THR A 726 -11.06 -5.88 -34.71
C THR A 726 -10.47 -5.06 -35.84
N LEU A 727 -9.99 -3.84 -35.56
CA LEU A 727 -9.28 -2.99 -36.52
C LEU A 727 -8.00 -3.67 -37.03
N ALA A 728 -7.19 -4.26 -36.14
CA ALA A 728 -5.97 -4.97 -36.52
C ALA A 728 -6.25 -6.17 -37.44
N LYS A 729 -7.25 -6.99 -37.09
CA LYS A 729 -7.66 -8.13 -37.93
C LYS A 729 -8.13 -7.68 -39.30
N HIS A 730 -8.96 -6.63 -39.35
CA HIS A 730 -9.53 -6.14 -40.59
C HIS A 730 -8.48 -5.49 -41.50
N ALA A 731 -7.63 -4.61 -40.96
CA ALA A 731 -6.53 -3.99 -41.70
C ALA A 731 -5.62 -5.04 -42.35
N ARG A 732 -5.28 -6.09 -41.62
CA ARG A 732 -4.48 -7.21 -42.13
C ARG A 732 -5.21 -8.03 -43.19
N ALA A 733 -6.47 -8.39 -42.94
CA ALA A 733 -7.25 -9.23 -43.85
C ALA A 733 -7.45 -8.56 -45.22
N GLU A 734 -7.79 -7.27 -45.20
CA GLU A 734 -8.05 -6.47 -46.41
C GLU A 734 -6.79 -5.80 -46.98
N ARG A 735 -5.63 -6.00 -46.35
CA ARG A 735 -4.33 -5.39 -46.72
C ARG A 735 -4.44 -3.86 -46.87
N LEU A 736 -5.14 -3.22 -45.93
CA LEU A 736 -5.34 -1.79 -45.95
C LEU A 736 -4.02 -1.05 -45.71
N PRO A 737 -3.83 0.16 -46.27
CA PRO A 737 -2.62 0.95 -46.10
C PRO A 737 -2.60 1.66 -44.73
N PHE A 738 -2.80 0.91 -43.65
CA PHE A 738 -2.71 1.40 -42.27
C PHE A 738 -1.73 0.57 -41.47
N ARG A 739 -0.94 1.23 -40.64
CA ARG A 739 -0.08 0.60 -39.64
C ARG A 739 -0.57 0.98 -38.26
N LEU A 740 -0.84 0.00 -37.41
CA LEU A 740 -1.24 0.24 -36.02
C LEU A 740 -0.01 0.20 -35.10
N VAL A 741 0.10 1.17 -34.20
CA VAL A 741 1.15 1.24 -33.18
C VAL A 741 0.53 1.58 -31.84
N VAL A 742 0.81 0.76 -30.82
CA VAL A 742 0.43 1.02 -29.43
C VAL A 742 1.62 1.63 -28.70
N ILE A 743 1.47 2.88 -28.26
CA ILE A 743 2.42 3.55 -27.37
C ILE A 743 1.93 3.33 -25.94
N GLY A 744 2.42 2.25 -25.33
CA GLY A 744 1.92 1.74 -24.06
C GLY A 744 1.87 0.22 -24.07
N HIS A 745 0.93 -0.32 -23.30
CA HIS A 745 0.66 -1.74 -23.17
C HIS A 745 -0.84 -1.99 -23.30
N THR A 746 -1.24 -3.22 -23.56
CA THR A 746 -2.64 -3.64 -23.60
C THR A 746 -2.93 -4.67 -22.52
N MET A 747 -4.22 -4.96 -22.28
CA MET A 747 -4.60 -6.05 -21.38
C MET A 747 -4.17 -7.44 -21.88
N ASN A 748 -3.85 -7.59 -23.17
CA ASN A 748 -3.33 -8.83 -23.75
C ASN A 748 -2.54 -8.55 -25.04
N ASP A 749 -1.25 -8.22 -24.87
CA ASP A 749 -0.35 -7.87 -25.96
C ASP A 749 -0.19 -9.03 -26.96
N ASP A 750 -0.16 -10.27 -26.48
CA ASP A 750 0.05 -11.45 -27.31
C ASP A 750 -1.14 -11.75 -28.21
N LEU A 751 -2.37 -11.55 -27.71
CA LEU A 751 -3.57 -11.68 -28.52
C LEU A 751 -3.60 -10.65 -29.65
N LEU A 752 -3.16 -9.41 -29.36
CA LEU A 752 -3.11 -8.36 -30.37
C LEU A 752 -2.01 -8.62 -31.41
N ARG A 753 -0.82 -9.07 -31.01
CA ARG A 753 0.25 -9.50 -31.92
C ARG A 753 -0.14 -10.75 -32.73
N ALA A 754 -0.93 -11.66 -32.18
CA ALA A 754 -1.44 -12.80 -32.91
C ALA A 754 -2.42 -12.39 -34.02
N ALA A 755 -3.26 -11.38 -33.75
CA ALA A 755 -4.15 -10.79 -34.75
C ALA A 755 -3.37 -10.11 -35.89
N ASP A 756 -2.35 -9.32 -35.56
CA ASP A 756 -1.45 -8.70 -36.53
C ASP A 756 0.01 -8.67 -36.02
N PRO A 757 0.88 -9.57 -36.52
CA PRO A 757 2.29 -9.61 -36.13
C PRO A 757 3.09 -8.35 -36.49
N SER A 758 2.55 -7.49 -37.36
CA SER A 758 3.20 -6.23 -37.73
C SER A 758 2.93 -5.09 -36.74
N ILE A 759 1.99 -5.29 -35.79
CA ILE A 759 1.67 -4.29 -34.79
C ILE A 759 2.85 -4.08 -33.84
N VAL A 760 3.17 -2.81 -33.56
CA VAL A 760 4.21 -2.46 -32.61
C VAL A 760 3.56 -2.08 -31.29
N ILE A 761 4.10 -2.61 -30.19
CA ILE A 761 3.68 -2.27 -28.83
C ILE A 761 4.95 -1.84 -28.08
N SER A 762 5.00 -0.58 -27.63
CA SER A 762 6.21 -0.01 -27.02
C SER A 762 6.49 -0.52 -25.61
N GLY A 763 5.47 -1.04 -24.92
CA GLY A 763 5.51 -1.27 -23.47
C GLY A 763 5.21 0.00 -22.68
N ARG A 764 5.24 -0.11 -21.35
CA ARG A 764 5.06 1.02 -20.43
C ARG A 764 6.11 2.12 -20.71
N TYR A 765 5.69 3.37 -20.61
CA TYR A 765 6.53 4.54 -20.85
C TYR A 765 6.25 5.61 -19.77
N VAL A 766 7.20 6.50 -19.54
CA VAL A 766 7.00 7.72 -18.73
C VAL A 766 6.60 8.88 -19.66
N GLN A 767 5.80 9.82 -19.17
CA GLN A 767 5.10 10.80 -20.02
C GLN A 767 6.07 11.63 -20.88
N GLU A 768 7.26 11.92 -20.37
CA GLU A 768 8.32 12.70 -21.03
C GLU A 768 8.84 12.02 -22.31
N ASP A 769 8.78 10.69 -22.37
CA ASP A 769 9.22 9.89 -23.52
C ASP A 769 8.20 9.90 -24.67
N LEU A 770 6.96 10.33 -24.42
CA LEU A 770 5.86 10.23 -25.39
C LEU A 770 6.21 10.90 -26.72
N GLY A 771 6.73 12.12 -26.70
CA GLY A 771 7.12 12.85 -27.92
C GLY A 771 8.20 12.11 -28.73
N GLY A 772 9.17 11.50 -28.04
CA GLY A 772 10.20 10.68 -28.67
C GLY A 772 9.64 9.42 -29.32
N LEU A 773 8.69 8.75 -28.65
CA LEU A 773 8.02 7.55 -29.14
C LEU A 773 7.12 7.84 -30.34
N LEU A 774 6.32 8.91 -30.29
CA LEU A 774 5.47 9.35 -31.40
C LEU A 774 6.30 9.61 -32.66
N LYS A 775 7.45 10.27 -32.52
CA LYS A 775 8.37 10.53 -33.62
C LYS A 775 9.07 9.26 -34.11
N LYS A 776 9.54 8.41 -33.20
CA LYS A 776 10.24 7.14 -33.51
C LYS A 776 9.39 6.22 -34.40
N TYR A 777 8.09 6.16 -34.13
CA TYR A 777 7.16 5.30 -34.86
C TYR A 777 6.43 6.02 -36.00
N GLU A 778 6.78 7.27 -36.29
CA GLU A 778 6.20 8.07 -37.37
C GLU A 778 4.66 8.13 -37.30
N ILE A 779 4.13 8.36 -36.09
CA ILE A 779 2.68 8.46 -35.88
C ILE A 779 2.14 9.66 -36.65
N GLY A 780 1.17 9.42 -37.55
CA GLY A 780 0.55 10.46 -38.36
C GLY A 780 -0.84 10.88 -37.88
N LEU A 781 -1.52 10.02 -37.12
CA LEU A 781 -2.85 10.27 -36.56
C LEU A 781 -3.02 9.48 -35.26
N GLY A 782 -3.54 10.13 -34.22
CA GLY A 782 -3.88 9.46 -32.96
C GLY A 782 -5.22 8.73 -33.07
N LEU A 783 -5.36 7.56 -32.44
CA LEU A 783 -6.60 6.79 -32.42
C LEU A 783 -6.98 6.45 -30.98
N LEU A 784 -8.15 6.89 -30.55
CA LEU A 784 -8.73 6.60 -29.23
C LEU A 784 -10.07 5.85 -29.42
N PRO A 785 -10.04 4.51 -29.49
CA PRO A 785 -11.20 3.69 -29.86
C PRO A 785 -12.07 3.29 -28.66
N ASN A 786 -12.19 4.18 -27.67
CA ASN A 786 -12.86 3.94 -26.39
C ASN A 786 -14.27 3.36 -26.58
N MET A 787 -14.65 2.46 -25.67
CA MET A 787 -15.99 1.87 -25.61
C MET A 787 -16.81 2.42 -24.45
N CYS A 788 -16.17 3.07 -23.48
CA CYS A 788 -16.84 3.80 -22.42
C CYS A 788 -17.00 5.28 -22.78
N PRO A 789 -18.04 5.96 -22.25
CA PRO A 789 -18.21 7.40 -22.42
C PRO A 789 -17.24 8.14 -21.49
N GLU A 790 -16.01 8.31 -21.96
CA GLU A 790 -14.95 8.99 -21.20
C GLU A 790 -15.43 10.34 -20.62
N THR A 791 -15.12 10.62 -19.35
CA THR A 791 -15.51 11.87 -18.67
C THR A 791 -14.63 13.05 -19.08
N TYR A 792 -13.34 12.77 -19.32
CA TYR A 792 -12.32 13.66 -19.86
C TYR A 792 -11.16 12.85 -20.46
N SER A 793 -10.21 13.44 -21.18
CA SER A 793 -9.05 12.67 -21.67
C SER A 793 -7.78 13.52 -21.76
N PHE A 794 -6.84 13.32 -20.83
CA PHE A 794 -5.51 13.92 -20.94
C PHE A 794 -4.74 13.36 -22.14
N THR A 795 -4.96 12.09 -22.51
CA THR A 795 -4.33 11.49 -23.70
C THR A 795 -4.69 12.22 -25.00
N LEU A 796 -5.94 12.70 -25.14
CA LEU A 796 -6.33 13.54 -26.27
C LEU A 796 -5.50 14.85 -26.30
N SER A 797 -5.35 15.50 -25.15
CA SER A 797 -4.59 16.74 -25.01
C SER A 797 -3.11 16.55 -25.31
N GLU A 798 -2.51 15.43 -24.88
CA GLU A 798 -1.12 15.09 -25.21
C GLU A 798 -0.91 14.89 -26.71
N LEU A 799 -1.84 14.20 -27.38
CA LEU A 799 -1.77 14.02 -28.84
C LEU A 799 -1.86 15.35 -29.59
N TRP A 800 -2.76 16.25 -29.16
CA TRP A 800 -2.84 17.61 -29.69
C TRP A 800 -1.61 18.45 -29.39
N ARG A 801 -1.02 18.33 -28.18
CA ARG A 801 0.24 18.99 -27.81
C ARG A 801 1.39 18.59 -28.75
N HIS A 802 1.41 17.33 -29.17
CA HIS A 802 2.37 16.82 -30.16
C HIS A 802 1.96 17.07 -31.62
N GLY A 803 0.89 17.83 -31.85
CA GLY A 803 0.46 18.29 -33.16
C GLY A 803 -0.24 17.25 -34.02
N LEU A 804 -0.78 16.19 -33.41
CA LEU A 804 -1.47 15.12 -34.13
C LEU A 804 -2.99 15.36 -34.14
N PRO A 805 -3.68 15.20 -35.29
CA PRO A 805 -5.12 15.04 -35.29
C PRO A 805 -5.49 13.69 -34.66
N VAL A 806 -6.70 13.60 -34.09
CA VAL A 806 -7.12 12.40 -33.34
C VAL A 806 -8.48 11.89 -33.85
N ALA A 807 -8.55 10.59 -34.17
CA ALA A 807 -9.80 9.88 -34.41
C ALA A 807 -10.32 9.30 -33.09
N VAL A 808 -11.57 9.64 -32.76
CA VAL A 808 -12.21 9.23 -31.51
C VAL A 808 -13.57 8.58 -31.74
N SER A 809 -13.96 7.67 -30.85
CA SER A 809 -15.33 7.14 -30.80
C SER A 809 -16.35 8.22 -30.45
N SER A 810 -17.59 8.07 -30.91
CA SER A 810 -18.72 9.00 -30.69
C SER A 810 -19.25 9.06 -29.24
N LEU A 811 -18.45 8.70 -28.24
CA LEU A 811 -18.86 8.57 -26.85
C LEU A 811 -18.16 9.61 -25.97
N GLY A 812 -18.91 10.16 -25.02
CA GLY A 812 -18.35 10.97 -23.93
C GLY A 812 -17.68 12.26 -24.37
N ALA A 813 -16.76 12.71 -23.51
CA ALA A 813 -16.01 13.94 -23.66
C ALA A 813 -15.04 13.94 -24.85
N LEU A 814 -14.61 12.77 -25.32
CA LEU A 814 -13.74 12.69 -26.49
C LEU A 814 -14.43 13.28 -27.73
N ALA A 815 -15.65 12.80 -28.02
CA ALA A 815 -16.45 13.30 -29.14
C ALA A 815 -16.83 14.77 -28.95
N GLU A 816 -17.21 15.17 -27.73
CA GLU A 816 -17.53 16.56 -27.41
C GLU A 816 -16.35 17.50 -27.67
N ARG A 817 -15.16 17.15 -27.20
CA ARG A 817 -13.96 17.97 -27.33
C ARG A 817 -13.46 18.05 -28.77
N VAL A 818 -13.42 16.92 -29.49
CA VAL A 818 -13.04 16.93 -30.91
C VAL A 818 -14.07 17.69 -31.75
N GLY A 819 -15.37 17.50 -31.48
CA GLY A 819 -16.45 18.18 -32.19
C GLY A 819 -16.51 19.69 -31.94
N LYS A 820 -16.03 20.15 -30.78
CA LYS A 820 -15.94 21.59 -30.45
C LYS A 820 -14.91 22.34 -31.30
N PHE A 821 -13.85 21.66 -31.75
CA PHE A 821 -12.75 22.27 -32.50
C PHE A 821 -12.66 21.65 -33.89
N GLU A 822 -13.31 22.27 -34.87
CA GLU A 822 -13.33 21.80 -36.26
C GLU A 822 -11.91 21.59 -36.79
N GLY A 823 -11.66 20.41 -37.38
CA GLY A 823 -10.35 20.03 -37.91
C GLY A 823 -9.30 19.65 -36.85
N SER A 824 -9.65 19.57 -35.56
CA SER A 824 -8.79 19.00 -34.51
C SER A 824 -8.65 17.47 -34.57
N GLY A 825 -9.55 16.81 -35.30
CA GLY A 825 -9.69 15.36 -35.36
C GLY A 825 -10.94 14.94 -36.12
N LEU A 826 -11.34 13.69 -35.93
CA LEU A 826 -12.58 13.13 -36.49
C LEU A 826 -13.30 12.24 -35.48
N ILE A 827 -14.59 12.06 -35.67
CA ILE A 827 -15.46 11.25 -34.81
C ILE A 827 -16.03 10.11 -35.63
N PHE A 828 -15.91 8.88 -35.15
CA PHE A 828 -16.55 7.70 -35.73
C PHE A 828 -17.57 7.10 -34.76
N GLY A 829 -18.59 6.43 -35.27
CA GLY A 829 -19.60 5.78 -34.44
C GLY A 829 -18.98 4.70 -33.55
N HIS A 830 -19.35 4.66 -32.29
CA HIS A 830 -18.85 3.62 -31.37
C HIS A 830 -19.31 2.20 -31.73
N GLU A 831 -20.38 2.06 -32.53
CA GLU A 831 -20.85 0.80 -33.12
C GLU A 831 -20.31 0.57 -34.54
N SER A 832 -19.49 1.48 -35.08
CA SER A 832 -18.95 1.37 -36.42
C SER A 832 -18.06 0.13 -36.55
N SER A 833 -18.24 -0.57 -37.67
CA SER A 833 -17.35 -1.65 -38.08
C SER A 833 -15.94 -1.12 -38.38
N ALA A 834 -14.94 -2.00 -38.29
CA ALA A 834 -13.56 -1.64 -38.60
C ALA A 834 -13.40 -1.01 -40.01
N GLY A 835 -14.14 -1.51 -41.00
CA GLY A 835 -14.12 -0.98 -42.36
C GLY A 835 -14.65 0.45 -42.45
N GLU A 836 -15.74 0.76 -41.74
CA GLU A 836 -16.29 2.12 -41.66
C GLU A 836 -15.31 3.08 -40.99
N VAL A 837 -14.69 2.67 -39.88
CA VAL A 837 -13.67 3.46 -39.18
C VAL A 837 -12.52 3.82 -40.11
N PHE A 838 -11.98 2.84 -40.86
CA PHE A 838 -10.90 3.11 -41.82
C PHE A 838 -11.34 3.97 -43.00
N SER A 839 -12.58 3.83 -43.48
CA SER A 839 -13.09 4.68 -44.57
C SER A 839 -13.18 6.13 -44.14
N VAL A 840 -13.75 6.39 -42.96
CA VAL A 840 -13.87 7.74 -42.39
C VAL A 840 -12.49 8.37 -42.18
N ILE A 841 -11.52 7.62 -41.63
CA ILE A 841 -10.14 8.10 -41.46
C ILE A 841 -9.53 8.48 -42.81
N ARG A 842 -9.67 7.62 -43.82
CA ARG A 842 -9.10 7.85 -45.15
C ARG A 842 -9.74 9.07 -45.82
N GLU A 843 -11.07 9.20 -45.76
CA GLU A 843 -11.81 10.34 -46.31
C GLU A 843 -11.36 11.65 -45.65
N ALA A 844 -11.29 11.70 -44.31
CA ALA A 844 -10.84 12.88 -43.58
C ALA A 844 -9.39 13.29 -43.93
N VAL A 845 -8.48 12.32 -44.08
CA VAL A 845 -7.09 12.59 -44.50
C VAL A 845 -7.02 13.13 -45.92
N HIS A 846 -7.86 12.62 -46.84
CA HIS A 846 -7.96 13.16 -48.20
C HIS A 846 -8.54 14.56 -48.25
N GLU A 847 -9.58 14.84 -47.47
CA GLU A 847 -10.22 16.16 -47.42
C GLU A 847 -9.30 17.22 -46.78
N ALA A 848 -8.58 16.85 -45.72
CA ALA A 848 -7.67 17.78 -45.05
C ALA A 848 -6.41 18.11 -45.86
N ASP A 849 -5.95 17.20 -46.74
CA ASP A 849 -4.80 17.35 -47.64
C ASP A 849 -3.55 18.01 -47.02
N GLY A 850 -3.19 17.60 -45.80
CA GLY A 850 -2.06 18.18 -45.08
C GLY A 850 -2.30 19.59 -44.51
N GLY A 851 -3.55 19.98 -44.30
CA GLY A 851 -3.93 21.21 -43.62
C GLY A 851 -3.50 21.23 -42.14
N SER A 852 -3.32 22.42 -41.60
CA SER A 852 -3.06 22.62 -40.17
C SER A 852 -4.17 23.45 -39.53
N VAL A 853 -4.55 23.11 -38.31
CA VAL A 853 -5.54 23.87 -37.54
C VAL A 853 -4.94 24.27 -36.21
N SER A 854 -5.11 25.54 -35.84
CA SER A 854 -4.82 26.04 -34.50
C SER A 854 -6.12 26.35 -33.78
N PHE A 855 -6.23 25.95 -32.51
CA PHE A 855 -7.40 26.22 -31.69
C PHE A 855 -7.00 26.47 -30.23
N GLU A 856 -7.82 27.24 -29.53
CA GLU A 856 -7.67 27.47 -28.10
C GLU A 856 -8.71 26.63 -27.36
N ALA A 857 -8.24 25.73 -26.50
CA ALA A 857 -9.10 24.95 -25.61
C ALA A 857 -9.44 25.70 -24.32
N GLY A 858 -9.03 26.97 -24.21
CA GLY A 858 -9.21 27.82 -23.03
C GLY A 858 -10.69 28.09 -22.68
N GLY A 859 -10.96 28.10 -21.38
CA GLY A 859 -12.22 28.44 -20.73
C GLY A 859 -12.03 28.48 -19.20
N ASP A 860 -13.09 28.80 -18.46
CA ASP A 860 -13.08 28.68 -16.99
C ASP A 860 -12.83 27.23 -16.62
N ALA A 861 -11.68 26.95 -16.02
CA ALA A 861 -11.29 25.61 -15.59
C ALA A 861 -11.64 25.42 -14.11
N ALA A 862 -11.59 24.16 -13.66
CA ALA A 862 -11.71 23.80 -12.25
C ALA A 862 -10.49 24.26 -11.43
N GLU A 863 -10.21 25.58 -11.40
CA GLU A 863 -9.12 26.19 -10.64
C GLU A 863 -9.41 26.20 -9.13
N PRO A 864 -8.38 26.11 -8.26
CA PRO A 864 -8.58 26.09 -6.81
C PRO A 864 -9.40 27.28 -6.26
N SER A 865 -9.28 28.46 -6.88
CA SER A 865 -10.07 29.65 -6.53
C SER A 865 -11.57 29.46 -6.78
N VAL A 866 -11.94 28.80 -7.87
CA VAL A 866 -13.33 28.50 -8.22
C VAL A 866 -13.87 27.42 -7.30
N LEU A 867 -13.12 26.32 -7.16
CA LEU A 867 -13.51 25.14 -6.38
C LEU A 867 -13.67 25.48 -4.90
N TYR A 868 -12.73 26.22 -4.32
CA TYR A 868 -12.65 26.37 -2.87
C TYR A 868 -12.82 27.81 -2.36
N GLY A 869 -12.82 28.82 -3.25
CA GLY A 869 -12.82 30.24 -2.88
C GLY A 869 -11.42 30.78 -2.54
N THR A 870 -11.26 32.11 -2.43
CA THR A 870 -9.98 32.75 -2.04
C THR A 870 -9.69 32.54 -0.56
N ALA A 871 -8.41 32.44 -0.16
CA ALA A 871 -8.01 32.25 1.23
C ALA A 871 -8.59 33.32 2.18
N ASP A 872 -8.67 34.58 1.73
CA ASP A 872 -9.26 35.70 2.49
C ASP A 872 -10.79 35.66 2.61
N SER A 873 -11.48 34.92 1.72
CA SER A 873 -12.94 34.77 1.77
C SER A 873 -13.42 33.75 2.79
N ALA A 874 -12.53 32.84 3.25
CA ALA A 874 -12.87 31.80 4.22
C ALA A 874 -13.16 32.35 5.62
N THR A 875 -12.58 33.49 5.99
CA THR A 875 -12.84 34.20 7.26
C THR A 875 -14.06 35.11 7.20
N SER A 876 -14.51 35.54 6.02
CA SER A 876 -15.67 36.45 5.87
C SER A 876 -17.01 35.73 5.70
N LEU A 877 -17.01 34.44 5.36
CA LEU A 877 -18.24 33.64 5.21
C LEU A 877 -18.98 33.38 6.54
N PHE A 878 -18.35 33.64 7.69
CA PHE A 878 -19.00 33.60 9.01
C PHE A 878 -19.58 34.95 9.45
N ALA A 879 -19.51 35.99 8.62
CA ALA A 879 -20.05 37.32 8.92
C ALA A 879 -20.98 37.84 7.80
N GLY A 880 -22.17 37.25 7.65
CA GLY A 880 -23.35 38.03 7.26
C GLY A 880 -23.91 37.87 5.83
N GLY A 881 -24.09 36.64 5.33
CA GLY A 881 -24.93 36.43 4.13
C GLY A 881 -26.42 36.61 4.43
N LYS A 882 -27.03 37.70 3.94
CA LYS A 882 -28.50 37.84 3.80
C LYS A 882 -28.87 37.60 2.33
N ILE A 883 -29.86 36.75 2.07
CA ILE A 883 -30.46 36.61 0.73
C ILE A 883 -31.60 37.62 0.64
N GLU A 884 -31.62 38.40 -0.44
CA GLU A 884 -32.70 39.32 -0.79
C GLU A 884 -33.51 38.71 -1.93
N ASP A 885 -34.80 38.43 -1.69
CA ASP A 885 -35.72 38.01 -2.74
C ASP A 885 -35.95 39.20 -3.69
N THR A 886 -35.47 39.09 -4.92
CA THR A 886 -35.50 40.18 -5.91
C THR A 886 -36.91 40.55 -6.40
N LYS A 887 -37.94 39.73 -6.09
CA LYS A 887 -39.34 40.07 -6.39
C LYS A 887 -40.06 40.73 -5.21
N THR A 888 -39.67 40.46 -3.97
CA THR A 888 -40.39 40.94 -2.78
C THR A 888 -39.60 41.93 -1.91
N GLY A 889 -38.28 42.04 -2.11
CA GLY A 889 -37.39 42.94 -1.37
C GLY A 889 -37.16 42.55 0.09
N VAL A 890 -37.63 41.36 0.52
CA VAL A 890 -37.49 40.90 1.90
C VAL A 890 -36.16 40.21 2.10
N ARG A 891 -35.40 40.64 3.12
CA ARG A 891 -34.10 40.06 3.49
C ARG A 891 -34.27 39.08 4.65
N TRP A 892 -33.87 37.82 4.44
CA TRP A 892 -33.90 36.80 5.47
C TRP A 892 -32.52 36.59 6.10
N PRO A 893 -32.39 36.56 7.44
CA PRO A 893 -31.20 36.03 8.09
C PRO A 893 -31.19 34.51 7.97
N TRP A 894 -30.03 33.94 7.69
CA TRP A 894 -29.83 32.49 7.64
C TRP A 894 -30.17 31.87 9.01
N SER A 895 -31.17 31.00 9.08
CA SER A 895 -31.40 30.16 10.27
C SER A 895 -31.57 28.72 9.85
N LYS A 896 -30.70 27.85 10.40
CA LYS A 896 -30.71 26.40 10.25
C LYS A 896 -32.14 25.84 10.33
N LYS A 897 -32.68 25.40 9.20
CA LYS A 897 -33.64 24.31 9.12
C LYS A 897 -33.35 23.49 7.89
#